data_AF-A0A4Q1U8H1-F1
#
_entry.id   AF-A0A4Q1U8H1-F1
#
_cell.length_a   1.000
_cell.length_b   1.000
_cell.length_c   1.000
_cell.angle_alpha   90.00
_cell.angle_beta   90.00
_cell.angle_gamma   90.00
#
_symmetry.space_group_name_H-M   'P 1'
#
loop_
_entity.id
_entity.type
_entity.pdbx_description
1 polymer ?
#
loop_
_entity_poly.entity_id
_entity_poly.type
_entity_poly.pdbx_seq_one_letter_code
_entity_poly.pdbx_strand_id
1 'polypeptide(L)'
;MSAFLDALMAQRRKFLDGLDANEGDINLDIFEDFYPDQAHFVFELLQNAEDTGATDVAFFLTEKGCWFEHNGTRAFTEPDVRAITGIHNSTKKKSPDQIGKFGVGFKSVFVYTLTPTIYSADFSFQISRLVMPEPVASDPSIGGKTKFWLPFNNPNKATQAAFSEIKAGLSELAETTLLFLPNIESIKWRVGHDLSGAILRIAHTDSHLEVMKQINGQTTTSSHFLKFDQPVAGLEKQRVAVAFALDFLPNAQMFSSDKPLSQQLKIVSVPGQVAVFFPAGKETSGLRFHLHAPFVPELSRASIKETPANKPLFEQLAVLAASSLHKIRDLGLLSTDFLAVLPNPQDQLAPRYFGIRDSICRAINTEPLMPTYVKGHAPAQTLIQAKSSLKELLSSDDIEFLIDYDEAPPQWAASRALQGTNVERFMNGLAIKDWDIASFVDCIDQKASEGNWRGVNTEFMAWLAGKSMEWHQQFYALLAKDSEAQDELYRLKRCKIVRLSEGAYECGPKCHFLDNHDVKTRGVRCVDPAVYTAGKSKAQQESARKFLEDIGATKVGERQLVEAILKSTYVNSARTLNQREYLSHMRRFIKLLDEDPSCGSLLSTFHLFMGKDNRWHKPAEIYLDDPYLGTGLSEYLGIIGTSNPPSPLADFYQSLPIDTQKFTRFAEKLGCLTKIAVARTSCGKNPRWNYLRSVSGERHTSPIDRDYIINRFHLLAAKKSEKLAKLIWNTMCSLSDAAHSYDSTHHQNPLRAVYRKNERGGAHFADSQLIHQLRADAWIPQRTGEFVRPAQARVELLPDGFTFDPGWPWIKAIEFGKGIQLQNARAQAEAAATLEQQRRQQEAAKALGFPDAETARKLAEIPEDELKRILVKWQRQERTASSTPEFPQRVSPNPYRRAERMAERTQAAAPKTYEVRERSVRTSDRDARQLARPYLLDLYTNAADEMICQACHQTMPFNLPDGSPYFEAAELLPEASAELVENHLALCPTCSAKWRHARSSSDADVIAELRAAQTPEILVTLAGEATAVRFVQVHLDDLRTIISVTVDDTTVPVEVK
;
A
#
# COMPACT_ATOMS: atom_id res chain seq x y z
N MET A 1 12.81 -30.26 96.51
CA MET A 1 12.92 -29.06 95.64
C MET A 1 14.20 -28.27 95.90
N SER A 2 14.52 -27.92 97.16
CA SER A 2 15.68 -27.04 97.44
C SER A 2 17.03 -27.64 97.03
N ALA A 3 17.31 -28.93 97.31
CA ALA A 3 18.67 -29.48 97.15
C ALA A 3 19.30 -29.33 95.74
N PHE A 4 18.52 -29.52 94.67
CA PHE A 4 19.02 -29.29 93.30
C PHE A 4 19.27 -27.82 93.01
N LEU A 5 18.31 -26.94 93.37
CA LEU A 5 18.44 -25.50 93.17
C LEU A 5 19.61 -24.96 94.01
N ASP A 6 19.73 -25.37 95.26
CA ASP A 6 20.84 -25.02 96.17
C ASP A 6 22.19 -25.42 95.57
N ALA A 7 22.31 -26.64 95.02
CA ALA A 7 23.52 -27.10 94.35
C ALA A 7 23.83 -26.30 93.07
N LEU A 8 22.81 -26.00 92.25
CA LEU A 8 22.96 -25.21 91.04
C LEU A 8 23.34 -23.75 91.38
N MET A 9 22.72 -23.16 92.40
CA MET A 9 23.05 -21.84 92.91
C MET A 9 24.50 -21.77 93.40
N ALA A 10 24.95 -22.75 94.18
CA ALA A 10 26.34 -22.82 94.63
C ALA A 10 27.32 -22.91 93.45
N GLN A 11 26.96 -23.66 92.40
CA GLN A 11 27.73 -23.73 91.16
C GLN A 11 27.76 -22.38 90.43
N ARG A 12 26.61 -21.71 90.29
CA ARG A 12 26.50 -20.41 89.61
C ARG A 12 27.17 -19.28 90.40
N ARG A 13 27.18 -19.36 91.72
CA ARG A 13 27.88 -18.41 92.59
C ARG A 13 29.38 -18.43 92.32
N LYS A 14 30.00 -19.62 92.29
CA LYS A 14 31.43 -19.74 91.90
C LYS A 14 31.75 -19.14 90.53
N PHE A 15 30.82 -19.26 89.58
CA PHE A 15 30.97 -18.66 88.25
C PHE A 15 30.89 -17.13 88.30
N LEU A 16 29.90 -16.58 89.01
CA LEU A 16 29.73 -15.14 89.18
C LEU A 16 30.90 -14.51 89.99
N ASP A 17 31.32 -15.16 91.08
CA ASP A 17 32.47 -14.71 91.87
C ASP A 17 33.75 -14.66 91.01
N GLY A 18 33.92 -15.63 90.09
CA GLY A 18 35.00 -15.64 89.12
C GLY A 18 34.89 -14.51 88.08
N LEU A 19 33.69 -14.15 87.62
CA LEU A 19 33.49 -13.00 86.74
C LEU A 19 33.78 -11.68 87.45
N ASP A 20 33.28 -11.53 88.68
CA ASP A 20 33.48 -10.33 89.52
C ASP A 20 34.97 -10.12 89.83
N ALA A 21 35.72 -11.21 90.05
CA ALA A 21 37.16 -11.16 90.27
C ALA A 21 37.99 -10.73 89.04
N ASN A 22 37.42 -10.74 87.83
CA ASN A 22 38.09 -10.31 86.60
C ASN A 22 37.72 -8.87 86.19
N GLU A 23 37.17 -8.06 87.12
CA GLU A 23 36.94 -6.60 86.96
C GLU A 23 36.24 -6.15 85.66
N GLY A 24 35.41 -7.01 85.06
CA GLY A 24 34.65 -6.68 83.84
C GLY A 24 35.32 -7.07 82.51
N ASP A 25 36.42 -7.82 82.51
CA ASP A 25 37.06 -8.35 81.28
C ASP A 25 36.11 -9.25 80.45
N ILE A 26 35.08 -9.82 81.07
CA ILE A 26 34.05 -10.63 80.42
C ILE A 26 32.70 -9.94 80.61
N ASN A 27 32.24 -9.25 79.57
CA ASN A 27 30.95 -8.57 79.57
C ASN A 27 29.80 -9.57 79.30
N LEU A 28 28.88 -9.72 80.26
CA LEU A 28 27.66 -10.50 80.08
C LEU A 28 26.53 -9.72 79.39
N ASP A 29 26.66 -8.40 79.27
CA ASP A 29 25.66 -7.51 78.65
C ASP A 29 25.64 -7.62 77.12
N ILE A 30 26.56 -8.39 76.52
CA ILE A 30 26.57 -8.69 75.07
C ILE A 30 25.25 -9.26 74.56
N PHE A 31 24.43 -9.86 75.44
CA PHE A 31 23.12 -10.41 75.06
C PHE A 31 22.09 -9.33 74.72
N GLU A 32 22.27 -8.10 75.20
CA GLU A 32 21.41 -6.96 74.88
C GLU A 32 21.65 -6.49 73.43
N ASP A 33 22.90 -6.59 72.93
CA ASP A 33 23.28 -6.15 71.57
C ASP A 33 22.83 -7.11 70.44
N PHE A 34 22.53 -8.38 70.76
CA PHE A 34 22.15 -9.38 69.75
C PHE A 34 20.68 -9.28 69.29
N TYR A 35 19.82 -8.59 70.04
CA TYR A 35 18.38 -8.48 69.76
C TYR A 35 17.94 -7.01 69.69
N PRO A 36 18.26 -6.30 68.58
CA PRO A 36 17.89 -4.89 68.41
C PRO A 36 16.38 -4.67 68.22
N ASP A 37 15.61 -5.73 67.94
CA ASP A 37 14.17 -5.67 67.71
C ASP A 37 13.40 -5.58 69.05
N GLN A 38 12.52 -4.57 69.16
CA GLN A 38 11.69 -4.35 70.34
C GLN A 38 10.76 -5.55 70.59
N ALA A 39 10.68 -6.02 71.83
CA ALA A 39 9.84 -7.11 72.30
C ALA A 39 10.09 -8.50 71.66
N HIS A 40 11.28 -8.77 71.10
CA HIS A 40 11.63 -10.06 70.49
C HIS A 40 11.41 -11.28 71.41
N PHE A 41 11.54 -11.09 72.74
CA PHE A 41 11.31 -12.15 73.73
C PHE A 41 9.92 -12.78 73.66
N VAL A 42 8.92 -12.08 73.10
CA VAL A 42 7.57 -12.62 72.88
C VAL A 42 7.65 -13.89 72.04
N PHE A 43 8.37 -13.86 70.91
CA PHE A 43 8.53 -15.03 70.05
C PHE A 43 9.33 -16.14 70.73
N GLU A 44 10.35 -15.81 71.52
CA GLU A 44 11.13 -16.79 72.28
C GLU A 44 10.28 -17.52 73.34
N LEU A 45 9.40 -16.79 74.04
CA LEU A 45 8.46 -17.39 74.97
C LEU A 45 7.42 -18.27 74.27
N LEU A 46 6.94 -17.85 73.09
CA LEU A 46 6.07 -18.67 72.24
C LEU A 46 6.76 -19.96 71.80
N GLN A 47 8.03 -19.92 71.37
CA GLN A 47 8.78 -21.14 71.04
C GLN A 47 8.93 -22.08 72.23
N ASN A 48 9.24 -21.54 73.41
CA ASN A 48 9.36 -22.35 74.63
C ASN A 48 8.03 -23.05 74.96
N ALA A 49 6.90 -22.35 74.80
CA ALA A 49 5.58 -22.94 74.98
C ALA A 49 5.30 -24.01 73.92
N GLU A 50 5.60 -23.74 72.65
CA GLU A 50 5.47 -24.67 71.52
C GLU A 50 6.27 -25.96 71.75
N ASP A 51 7.52 -25.87 72.23
CA ASP A 51 8.39 -27.01 72.57
C ASP A 51 7.85 -27.90 73.71
N THR A 52 6.92 -27.38 74.51
CA THR A 52 6.21 -28.14 75.57
C THR A 52 4.86 -28.70 75.11
N GLY A 53 4.50 -28.50 73.83
CA GLY A 53 3.21 -28.89 73.28
C GLY A 53 2.06 -28.06 73.82
N ALA A 54 2.27 -26.77 74.10
CA ALA A 54 1.19 -25.87 74.48
C ALA A 54 0.25 -25.62 73.29
N THR A 55 -1.05 -25.55 73.56
CA THR A 55 -2.07 -25.15 72.58
C THR A 55 -2.53 -23.71 72.80
N ASP A 56 -2.45 -23.24 74.05
CA ASP A 56 -2.93 -21.93 74.48
C ASP A 56 -1.86 -21.20 75.26
N VAL A 57 -1.65 -19.94 74.90
CA VAL A 57 -0.75 -19.03 75.59
C VAL A 57 -1.42 -17.69 75.85
N ALA A 58 -1.07 -17.04 76.96
CA ALA A 58 -1.61 -15.73 77.31
C ALA A 58 -0.56 -14.78 77.87
N PHE A 59 -0.60 -13.52 77.42
CA PHE A 59 0.17 -12.41 77.95
C PHE A 59 -0.72 -11.47 78.75
N PHE A 60 -0.29 -11.04 79.93
CA PHE A 60 -0.97 -10.01 80.70
C PHE A 60 0.01 -8.89 81.07
N LEU A 61 -0.09 -7.78 80.35
CA LEU A 61 0.78 -6.62 80.45
C LEU A 61 0.19 -5.58 81.40
N THR A 62 1.00 -5.14 82.36
CA THR A 62 0.71 -4.08 83.33
C THR A 62 1.81 -3.03 83.29
N GLU A 63 1.57 -1.83 83.84
CA GLU A 63 2.62 -0.80 83.95
C GLU A 63 3.86 -1.28 84.72
N LYS A 64 3.75 -2.31 85.56
CA LYS A 64 4.85 -2.82 86.40
C LYS A 64 5.59 -4.00 85.77
N GLY A 65 5.06 -4.63 84.73
CA GLY A 65 5.62 -5.85 84.17
C GLY A 65 4.64 -6.65 83.33
N CYS A 66 5.13 -7.76 82.76
CA CYS A 66 4.37 -8.66 81.89
C CYS A 66 4.31 -10.08 82.48
N TRP A 67 3.10 -10.63 82.58
CA TRP A 67 2.90 -12.05 82.82
C TRP A 67 2.79 -12.79 81.49
N PHE A 68 3.38 -13.97 81.41
CA PHE A 68 3.19 -14.92 80.32
C PHE A 68 2.79 -16.28 80.90
N GLU A 69 1.74 -16.90 80.40
CA GLU A 69 1.31 -18.24 80.81
C GLU A 69 1.03 -19.13 79.62
N HIS A 70 1.27 -20.44 79.77
CA HIS A 70 0.91 -21.44 78.77
C HIS A 70 0.46 -22.76 79.40
N ASN A 71 -0.31 -23.54 78.65
CA ASN A 71 -0.86 -24.83 79.07
C ASN A 71 -0.03 -26.05 78.62
N GLY A 72 1.28 -25.87 78.43
CA GLY A 72 2.17 -26.95 77.99
C GLY A 72 2.08 -28.17 78.92
N THR A 73 2.02 -29.37 78.33
CA THR A 73 1.79 -30.61 79.10
C THR A 73 3.04 -31.08 79.87
N ARG A 74 4.22 -30.59 79.47
CA ARG A 74 5.51 -30.90 80.09
C ARG A 74 5.90 -29.82 81.08
N ALA A 75 5.98 -30.18 82.36
CA ALA A 75 6.52 -29.31 83.41
C ALA A 75 8.03 -29.08 83.25
N PHE A 76 8.55 -28.03 83.89
CA PHE A 76 10.00 -27.79 83.96
C PHE A 76 10.73 -28.98 84.58
N THR A 77 11.82 -29.40 83.97
CA THR A 77 12.71 -30.45 84.49
C THR A 77 14.04 -29.85 84.92
N GLU A 78 14.85 -30.59 85.70
CA GLU A 78 16.20 -30.15 86.07
C GLU A 78 17.06 -29.72 84.86
N PRO A 79 17.07 -30.46 83.72
CA PRO A 79 17.69 -29.98 82.48
C PRO A 79 17.18 -28.63 81.99
N ASP A 80 15.86 -28.38 82.00
CA ASP A 80 15.30 -27.11 81.54
C ASP A 80 15.75 -25.96 82.45
N VAL A 81 15.76 -26.18 83.77
CA VAL A 81 16.24 -25.18 84.74
C VAL A 81 17.72 -24.89 84.52
N ARG A 82 18.57 -25.91 84.29
CA ARG A 82 19.99 -25.70 83.95
C ARG A 82 20.17 -24.95 82.63
N ALA A 83 19.32 -25.23 81.63
CA ALA A 83 19.40 -24.64 80.30
C ALA A 83 19.00 -23.15 80.31
N ILE A 84 17.85 -22.82 80.92
CA ILE A 84 17.34 -21.44 80.98
C ILE A 84 18.23 -20.53 81.84
N THR A 85 18.92 -21.09 82.84
CA THR A 85 19.91 -20.38 83.68
C THR A 85 21.35 -20.51 83.18
N GLY A 86 21.59 -21.15 82.04
CA GLY A 86 22.91 -21.32 81.46
C GLY A 86 23.36 -20.14 80.59
N ILE A 87 24.68 -19.95 80.49
CA ILE A 87 25.35 -19.16 79.44
C ILE A 87 26.10 -20.17 78.57
N HIS A 88 25.47 -20.69 77.52
CA HIS A 88 26.11 -21.63 76.60
C HIS A 88 25.76 -21.27 75.16
N ASN A 89 26.79 -21.10 74.33
CA ASN A 89 26.68 -21.13 72.88
C ASN A 89 26.96 -22.57 72.43
N SER A 90 26.03 -23.50 72.67
CA SER A 90 26.35 -24.93 72.52
C SER A 90 26.24 -25.40 71.07
N THR A 91 27.37 -25.47 70.38
CA THR A 91 27.57 -26.39 69.25
C THR A 91 27.71 -27.82 69.80
N LYS A 92 26.62 -28.53 70.16
CA LYS A 92 26.62 -30.01 70.33
C LYS A 92 25.23 -30.70 70.43
N LYS A 93 24.82 -31.28 69.31
CA LYS A 93 24.42 -32.69 69.05
C LYS A 93 23.40 -33.51 69.88
N LYS A 94 22.72 -33.06 70.95
CA LYS A 94 21.94 -34.01 71.81
C LYS A 94 20.40 -34.04 71.74
N SER A 95 19.72 -33.28 70.90
CA SER A 95 18.30 -33.53 70.59
C SER A 95 17.90 -32.81 69.30
N PRO A 96 18.09 -33.40 68.10
CA PRO A 96 17.98 -32.68 66.83
C PRO A 96 16.58 -32.09 66.54
N ASP A 97 15.56 -32.44 67.34
CA ASP A 97 14.15 -32.20 67.06
C ASP A 97 13.46 -31.05 67.83
N GLN A 98 14.16 -30.27 68.66
CA GLN A 98 13.56 -29.17 69.47
C GLN A 98 13.80 -27.78 68.88
N ILE A 99 12.80 -26.89 69.03
CA ILE A 99 12.68 -25.57 68.38
C ILE A 99 13.53 -24.47 69.06
N GLY A 100 13.94 -24.65 70.32
CA GLY A 100 14.83 -23.73 71.04
C GLY A 100 16.04 -24.41 71.69
N LYS A 101 17.23 -24.35 71.07
CA LYS A 101 18.46 -25.00 71.59
C LYS A 101 19.46 -24.13 72.33
N PHE A 102 19.14 -22.87 72.54
CA PHE A 102 20.07 -21.93 73.11
C PHE A 102 19.32 -21.13 74.15
N GLY A 103 19.57 -21.41 75.43
CA GLY A 103 19.11 -20.57 76.55
C GLY A 103 19.49 -19.09 76.42
N VAL A 104 20.22 -18.71 75.36
CA VAL A 104 20.48 -17.38 74.80
C VAL A 104 19.20 -16.67 74.33
N GLY A 105 18.22 -17.36 73.75
CA GLY A 105 16.97 -16.76 73.27
C GLY A 105 16.13 -16.16 74.40
N PHE A 106 15.94 -16.94 75.48
CA PHE A 106 15.30 -16.46 76.70
C PHE A 106 16.03 -15.26 77.32
N LYS A 107 17.33 -15.06 77.07
CA LYS A 107 18.05 -13.90 77.64
C LYS A 107 17.54 -12.56 77.11
N SER A 108 16.80 -12.54 76.00
CA SER A 108 16.12 -11.34 75.50
C SER A 108 15.12 -10.73 76.50
N VAL A 109 14.60 -11.50 77.49
CA VAL A 109 13.76 -10.92 78.56
C VAL A 109 14.53 -9.94 79.44
N PHE A 110 15.86 -10.07 79.54
CA PHE A 110 16.66 -9.27 80.46
C PHE A 110 16.81 -7.81 80.05
N VAL A 111 16.54 -7.48 78.77
CA VAL A 111 16.35 -6.11 78.29
C VAL A 111 15.22 -5.39 79.06
N TYR A 112 14.24 -6.14 79.56
CA TYR A 112 13.06 -5.61 80.26
C TYR A 112 13.07 -5.90 81.76
N THR A 113 13.71 -6.97 82.21
CA THR A 113 13.68 -7.41 83.62
C THR A 113 15.03 -7.95 84.11
N LEU A 114 15.46 -7.59 85.32
CA LEU A 114 16.63 -8.20 85.95
C LEU A 114 16.30 -9.46 86.76
N THR A 115 15.01 -9.70 87.00
CA THR A 115 14.54 -10.75 87.91
C THR A 115 13.30 -11.48 87.38
N PRO A 116 13.38 -12.14 86.21
CA PRO A 116 12.26 -12.95 85.72
C PRO A 116 11.96 -14.07 86.70
N THR A 117 10.69 -14.26 87.05
CA THR A 117 10.23 -15.32 87.95
C THR A 117 9.45 -16.36 87.16
N ILE A 118 9.77 -17.64 87.33
CA ILE A 118 9.15 -18.76 86.65
C ILE A 118 8.43 -19.60 87.71
N TYR A 119 7.16 -19.90 87.45
CA TYR A 119 6.32 -20.81 88.22
C TYR A 119 5.93 -21.98 87.32
N SER A 120 6.25 -23.19 87.76
CA SER A 120 5.85 -24.45 87.15
C SER A 120 5.54 -25.44 88.28
N ALA A 121 4.95 -26.59 87.95
CA ALA A 121 4.46 -27.56 88.93
C ALA A 121 5.52 -27.93 90.00
N ASP A 122 6.70 -28.35 89.56
CA ASP A 122 7.77 -28.83 90.45
C ASP A 122 8.91 -27.83 90.67
N PHE A 123 8.93 -26.71 89.94
CA PHE A 123 9.99 -25.70 90.04
C PHE A 123 9.39 -24.29 90.00
N SER A 124 9.57 -23.57 91.09
CA SER A 124 9.28 -22.13 91.17
C SER A 124 10.54 -21.39 91.62
N PHE A 125 11.09 -20.55 90.75
CA PHE A 125 12.34 -19.84 90.99
C PHE A 125 12.40 -18.50 90.24
N GLN A 126 13.13 -17.55 90.79
CA GLN A 126 13.49 -16.29 90.20
C GLN A 126 14.92 -16.38 89.66
N ILE A 127 15.18 -15.84 88.48
CA ILE A 127 16.55 -15.76 87.96
C ILE A 127 17.11 -14.38 88.29
N SER A 128 18.15 -14.30 89.13
CA SER A 128 18.90 -13.07 89.40
C SER A 128 20.28 -13.12 88.70
N ARG A 129 20.89 -11.95 88.47
CA ARG A 129 22.22 -11.83 87.85
C ARG A 129 22.40 -12.70 86.58
N LEU A 130 21.39 -12.73 85.70
CA LEU A 130 21.30 -13.52 84.45
C LEU A 130 21.28 -15.07 84.60
N VAL A 131 21.87 -15.63 85.65
CA VAL A 131 22.14 -17.09 85.76
C VAL A 131 21.81 -17.72 87.11
N MET A 132 21.49 -16.96 88.14
CA MET A 132 21.27 -17.47 89.50
C MET A 132 19.79 -17.86 89.70
N PRO A 133 19.44 -19.14 89.86
CA PRO A 133 18.05 -19.55 90.11
C PRO A 133 17.74 -19.56 91.62
N GLU A 134 17.16 -18.49 92.13
CA GLU A 134 16.74 -18.36 93.53
C GLU A 134 15.34 -18.97 93.73
N PRO A 135 15.14 -19.91 94.65
CA PRO A 135 13.82 -20.50 94.87
C PRO A 135 12.82 -19.45 95.35
N VAL A 136 11.59 -19.49 94.83
CA VAL A 136 10.47 -18.69 95.31
C VAL A 136 9.33 -19.60 95.79
N ALA A 137 8.39 -19.05 96.56
CA ALA A 137 7.21 -19.78 96.97
C ALA A 137 6.44 -20.29 95.73
N SER A 138 6.05 -21.56 95.74
CA SER A 138 5.19 -22.12 94.70
C SER A 138 3.88 -21.36 94.65
N ASP A 139 3.31 -21.17 93.46
CA ASP A 139 1.99 -20.57 93.26
C ASP A 139 0.98 -21.68 92.92
N PRO A 140 0.17 -22.18 93.88
CA PRO A 140 -0.79 -23.25 93.61
C PRO A 140 -1.89 -22.83 92.63
N SER A 141 -2.10 -21.53 92.41
CA SER A 141 -3.15 -21.02 91.54
C SER A 141 -2.90 -21.29 90.05
N ILE A 142 -1.66 -21.64 89.67
CA ILE A 142 -1.29 -21.94 88.27
C ILE A 142 -1.80 -23.31 87.81
N GLY A 143 -2.14 -24.21 88.73
CA GLY A 143 -2.49 -25.60 88.41
C GLY A 143 -1.37 -26.31 87.65
N GLY A 144 -1.70 -26.93 86.51
CA GLY A 144 -0.72 -27.58 85.64
C GLY A 144 -0.04 -26.66 84.61
N LYS A 145 -0.30 -25.34 84.66
CA LYS A 145 0.28 -24.38 83.72
C LYS A 145 1.71 -24.01 84.12
N THR A 146 2.43 -23.43 83.17
CA THR A 146 3.70 -22.73 83.46
C THR A 146 3.50 -21.23 83.24
N LYS A 147 3.99 -20.42 84.19
CA LYS A 147 3.76 -18.98 84.27
C LYS A 147 5.07 -18.23 84.52
N PHE A 148 5.28 -17.14 83.79
CA PHE A 148 6.44 -16.27 83.88
C PHE A 148 5.98 -14.88 84.32
N TRP A 149 6.69 -14.29 85.28
CA TRP A 149 6.55 -12.89 85.66
C TRP A 149 7.81 -12.13 85.27
N LEU A 150 7.64 -11.09 84.45
CA LEU A 150 8.71 -10.23 83.96
C LEU A 150 8.51 -8.80 84.50
N PRO A 151 9.00 -8.48 85.71
CA PRO A 151 8.88 -7.13 86.28
C PRO A 151 9.80 -6.14 85.55
N PHE A 152 9.30 -4.93 85.26
CA PHE A 152 10.06 -3.87 84.59
C PHE A 152 11.02 -3.15 85.54
N ASN A 153 12.07 -3.87 85.95
CA ASN A 153 13.06 -3.41 86.93
C ASN A 153 14.49 -3.33 86.39
N ASN A 154 14.68 -3.36 85.06
CA ASN A 154 15.99 -3.05 84.46
C ASN A 154 16.22 -1.52 84.46
N PRO A 155 17.23 -0.99 85.16
CA PRO A 155 17.50 0.46 85.23
C PRO A 155 17.91 1.06 83.88
N ASN A 156 18.43 0.26 82.95
CA ASN A 156 18.81 0.70 81.61
C ASN A 156 17.59 0.94 80.70
N LYS A 157 16.39 0.54 81.15
CA LYS A 157 15.15 0.70 80.37
C LYS A 157 14.02 1.26 81.23
N ALA A 158 13.61 2.49 80.93
CA ALA A 158 12.50 3.13 81.64
C ALA A 158 11.21 2.29 81.57
N THR A 159 10.52 2.14 82.70
CA THR A 159 9.29 1.33 82.84
C THR A 159 8.22 1.69 81.80
N GLN A 160 8.04 2.99 81.52
CA GLN A 160 7.08 3.46 80.51
C GLN A 160 7.48 3.05 79.08
N ALA A 161 8.77 3.04 78.77
CA ALA A 161 9.29 2.60 77.47
C ALA A 161 9.10 1.08 77.33
N ALA A 162 9.48 0.30 78.35
CA ALA A 162 9.24 -1.16 78.40
C ALA A 162 7.76 -1.51 78.17
N PHE A 163 6.85 -0.84 78.87
CA PHE A 163 5.41 -1.02 78.70
C PHE A 163 4.95 -0.69 77.27
N SER A 164 5.38 0.46 76.73
CA SER A 164 4.96 0.93 75.41
C SER A 164 5.44 0.01 74.30
N GLU A 165 6.70 -0.44 74.35
CA GLU A 165 7.26 -1.38 73.38
C GLU A 165 6.57 -2.75 73.41
N ILE A 166 6.33 -3.33 74.59
CA ILE A 166 5.66 -4.62 74.70
C ILE A 166 4.19 -4.51 74.27
N LYS A 167 3.52 -3.41 74.60
CA LYS A 167 2.17 -3.12 74.12
C LYS A 167 2.14 -3.07 72.59
N ALA A 168 3.10 -2.39 71.97
CA ALA A 168 3.23 -2.33 70.51
C ALA A 168 3.47 -3.73 69.93
N GLY A 169 4.49 -4.45 70.41
CA GLY A 169 4.83 -5.79 69.91
C GLY A 169 3.68 -6.80 70.02
N LEU A 170 2.94 -6.83 71.13
CA LEU A 170 1.76 -7.69 71.28
C LEU A 170 0.61 -7.27 70.35
N SER A 171 0.40 -5.96 70.17
CA SER A 171 -0.65 -5.44 69.28
C SER A 171 -0.32 -5.64 67.79
N GLU A 172 0.97 -5.69 67.45
CA GLU A 172 1.50 -5.85 66.09
C GLU A 172 1.66 -7.32 65.67
N LEU A 173 1.44 -8.29 66.56
CA LEU A 173 1.44 -9.72 66.19
C LEU A 173 0.54 -9.96 64.97
N ALA A 174 1.14 -10.51 63.92
CA ALA A 174 0.46 -10.75 62.65
C ALA A 174 -0.37 -12.04 62.70
N GLU A 175 -1.42 -12.12 61.91
CA GLU A 175 -2.16 -13.37 61.71
C GLU A 175 -1.28 -14.52 61.19
N THR A 176 -0.16 -14.25 60.51
CA THR A 176 0.76 -15.33 60.08
C THR A 176 1.58 -15.94 61.21
N THR A 177 1.54 -15.38 62.43
CA THR A 177 2.29 -15.89 63.61
C THR A 177 1.92 -17.33 63.95
N LEU A 178 0.66 -17.74 63.76
CA LEU A 178 0.21 -19.12 64.03
C LEU A 178 0.23 -20.04 62.80
N LEU A 179 0.61 -19.54 61.62
CA LEU A 179 0.48 -20.28 60.36
C LEU A 179 1.30 -21.58 60.35
N PHE A 180 2.50 -21.55 60.93
CA PHE A 180 3.46 -22.66 60.86
C PHE A 180 3.79 -23.30 62.21
N LEU A 181 3.20 -22.82 63.31
CA LEU A 181 3.36 -23.47 64.61
C LEU A 181 2.65 -24.83 64.62
N PRO A 182 3.30 -25.92 65.06
CA PRO A 182 2.63 -27.22 65.12
C PRO A 182 1.43 -27.26 66.08
N ASN A 183 1.61 -26.78 67.32
CA ASN A 183 0.71 -27.05 68.45
C ASN A 183 -0.07 -25.81 68.93
N ILE A 184 0.55 -24.62 69.01
CA ILE A 184 -0.15 -23.44 69.52
C ILE A 184 -1.27 -23.06 68.54
N GLU A 185 -2.48 -22.99 69.06
CA GLU A 185 -3.72 -22.64 68.36
C GLU A 185 -4.27 -21.28 68.80
N SER A 186 -3.92 -20.81 70.02
CA SER A 186 -4.36 -19.51 70.50
C SER A 186 -3.26 -18.73 71.23
N ILE A 187 -3.09 -17.46 70.83
CA ILE A 187 -2.26 -16.46 71.52
C ILE A 187 -3.17 -15.35 72.00
N LYS A 188 -3.33 -15.21 73.30
CA LYS A 188 -4.18 -14.17 73.92
C LYS A 188 -3.29 -13.13 74.58
N TRP A 189 -3.70 -11.86 74.56
CA TRP A 189 -3.06 -10.84 75.37
C TRP A 189 -4.07 -9.88 75.97
N ARG A 190 -3.72 -9.30 77.10
CA ARG A 190 -4.47 -8.24 77.76
C ARG A 190 -3.51 -7.19 78.30
N VAL A 191 -3.81 -5.92 78.04
CA VAL A 191 -3.04 -4.75 78.47
C VAL A 191 -3.92 -3.95 79.43
N GLY A 192 -3.56 -3.93 80.71
CA GLY A 192 -4.36 -3.29 81.76
C GLY A 192 -5.77 -3.88 81.87
N HIS A 193 -6.79 -3.02 81.91
CA HIS A 193 -8.20 -3.41 81.92
C HIS A 193 -8.92 -3.18 80.58
N ASP A 194 -8.31 -2.42 79.66
CA ASP A 194 -9.05 -1.78 78.56
C ASP A 194 -8.81 -2.41 77.19
N LEU A 195 -7.67 -3.08 76.99
CA LEU A 195 -7.31 -3.68 75.71
C LEU A 195 -7.05 -5.16 75.88
N SER A 196 -7.78 -5.97 75.12
CA SER A 196 -7.54 -7.40 74.97
C SER A 196 -7.43 -7.76 73.50
N GLY A 197 -6.62 -8.74 73.17
CA GLY A 197 -6.55 -9.28 71.83
C GLY A 197 -6.28 -10.77 71.84
N ALA A 198 -6.57 -11.41 70.71
CA ALA A 198 -6.30 -12.82 70.50
C ALA A 198 -5.94 -13.08 69.03
N ILE A 199 -5.05 -14.03 68.79
CA ILE A 199 -4.86 -14.67 67.49
C ILE A 199 -5.29 -16.12 67.66
N LEU A 200 -6.17 -16.59 66.78
CA LEU A 200 -6.79 -17.91 66.82
C LEU A 200 -6.55 -18.61 65.49
N ARG A 201 -6.05 -19.84 65.52
CA ARG A 201 -5.96 -20.71 64.35
C ARG A 201 -7.08 -21.74 64.37
N ILE A 202 -7.87 -21.80 63.30
CA ILE A 202 -8.92 -22.78 63.08
C ILE A 202 -8.52 -23.66 61.89
N ALA A 203 -8.42 -24.97 62.11
CA ALA A 203 -8.25 -25.94 61.04
C ALA A 203 -9.63 -26.40 60.53
N HIS A 204 -9.99 -26.01 59.31
CA HIS A 204 -11.24 -26.43 58.66
C HIS A 204 -11.11 -27.80 58.01
N THR A 205 -9.92 -28.09 57.45
CA THR A 205 -9.51 -29.40 56.94
C THR A 205 -8.01 -29.59 57.18
N ASP A 206 -7.46 -30.76 56.83
CA ASP A 206 -6.01 -31.02 56.93
C ASP A 206 -5.14 -30.00 56.18
N SER A 207 -5.66 -29.39 55.12
CA SER A 207 -4.93 -28.40 54.30
C SER A 207 -5.49 -26.98 54.36
N HIS A 208 -6.75 -26.78 54.75
CA HIS A 208 -7.39 -25.46 54.82
C HIS A 208 -7.48 -24.99 56.25
N LEU A 209 -6.85 -23.84 56.51
CA LEU A 209 -6.79 -23.22 57.81
C LEU A 209 -7.10 -21.74 57.73
N GLU A 210 -7.68 -21.24 58.81
CA GLU A 210 -8.04 -19.85 59.02
C GLU A 210 -7.27 -19.34 60.23
N VAL A 211 -6.68 -18.15 60.10
CA VAL A 211 -6.11 -17.44 61.24
C VAL A 211 -6.84 -16.13 61.42
N MET A 212 -7.44 -15.97 62.59
CA MET A 212 -8.21 -14.79 62.95
C MET A 212 -7.49 -13.98 64.01
N LYS A 213 -7.47 -12.66 63.84
CA LYS A 213 -7.09 -11.71 64.88
C LYS A 213 -8.34 -11.06 65.45
N GLN A 214 -8.44 -11.04 66.76
CA GLN A 214 -9.51 -10.39 67.50
C GLN A 214 -8.94 -9.29 68.40
N ILE A 215 -9.61 -8.15 68.46
CA ILE A 215 -9.33 -7.08 69.41
C ILE A 215 -10.63 -6.78 70.16
N ASN A 216 -10.59 -6.80 71.49
CA ASN A 216 -11.74 -6.62 72.38
C ASN A 216 -12.93 -7.54 72.03
N GLY A 217 -12.64 -8.77 71.64
CA GLY A 217 -13.63 -9.79 71.26
C GLY A 217 -14.25 -9.64 69.87
N GLN A 218 -13.87 -8.60 69.10
CA GLN A 218 -14.29 -8.41 67.72
C GLN A 218 -13.20 -8.89 66.75
N THR A 219 -13.56 -9.67 65.74
CA THR A 219 -12.64 -10.09 64.67
C THR A 219 -12.25 -8.87 63.83
N THR A 220 -10.96 -8.55 63.84
CA THR A 220 -10.38 -7.45 63.04
C THR A 220 -9.87 -7.95 61.70
N THR A 221 -9.27 -9.14 61.67
CA THR A 221 -8.80 -9.79 60.44
C THR A 221 -9.11 -11.28 60.49
N SER A 222 -9.48 -11.86 59.34
CA SER A 222 -9.59 -13.30 59.12
C SER A 222 -8.89 -13.61 57.80
N SER A 223 -7.87 -14.46 57.87
CA SER A 223 -7.03 -14.83 56.73
C SER A 223 -7.06 -16.33 56.55
N HIS A 224 -7.44 -16.77 55.35
CA HIS A 224 -7.51 -18.18 55.00
C HIS A 224 -6.28 -18.61 54.19
N PHE A 225 -5.79 -19.83 54.43
CA PHE A 225 -4.65 -20.39 53.72
C PHE A 225 -4.87 -21.86 53.37
N LEU A 226 -4.32 -22.27 52.24
CA LEU A 226 -4.01 -23.68 51.95
C LEU A 226 -2.58 -23.98 52.34
N LYS A 227 -2.40 -24.72 53.43
CA LYS A 227 -1.10 -25.19 53.92
C LYS A 227 -0.91 -26.66 53.56
N PHE A 228 0.25 -26.97 53.03
CA PHE A 228 0.71 -28.34 52.82
C PHE A 228 2.03 -28.52 53.55
N ASP A 229 2.19 -29.62 54.26
CA ASP A 229 3.40 -29.88 55.04
C ASP A 229 3.79 -31.35 55.05
N GLN A 230 5.07 -31.60 55.30
CA GLN A 230 5.68 -32.93 55.34
C GLN A 230 6.73 -32.99 56.46
N PRO A 231 6.93 -34.16 57.09
CA PRO A 231 7.99 -34.36 58.06
C PRO A 231 9.36 -34.20 57.38
N VAL A 232 10.31 -33.57 58.07
CA VAL A 232 11.67 -33.37 57.57
C VAL A 232 12.41 -34.70 57.58
N ALA A 233 13.11 -35.01 56.48
CA ALA A 233 13.88 -36.24 56.38
C ALA A 233 14.95 -36.33 57.49
N GLY A 234 14.82 -37.33 58.36
CA GLY A 234 15.72 -37.54 59.50
C GLY A 234 15.42 -36.69 60.75
N LEU A 235 14.37 -35.86 60.74
CA LEU A 235 13.89 -35.06 61.88
C LEU A 235 12.36 -35.16 61.98
N GLU A 236 11.84 -36.27 62.51
CA GLU A 236 10.42 -36.63 62.40
C GLU A 236 9.45 -35.66 63.08
N LYS A 237 9.91 -34.93 64.10
CA LYS A 237 9.08 -33.91 64.79
C LYS A 237 9.06 -32.56 64.08
N GLN A 238 9.97 -32.37 63.13
CA GLN A 238 10.14 -31.13 62.39
C GLN A 238 9.45 -31.25 61.03
N ARG A 239 8.94 -30.13 60.50
CA ARG A 239 8.16 -30.14 59.27
C ARG A 239 8.61 -29.04 58.32
N VAL A 240 8.56 -29.34 57.02
CA VAL A 240 8.58 -28.32 55.97
C VAL A 240 7.15 -28.04 55.54
N ALA A 241 6.84 -26.80 55.20
CA ALA A 241 5.51 -26.42 54.76
C ALA A 241 5.54 -25.34 53.67
N VAL A 242 4.53 -25.38 52.81
CA VAL A 242 4.18 -24.31 51.87
C VAL A 242 2.75 -23.87 52.15
N ALA A 243 2.49 -22.57 52.11
CA ALA A 243 1.15 -22.05 52.35
C ALA A 243 0.74 -20.99 51.31
N PHE A 244 -0.40 -21.21 50.67
CA PHE A 244 -1.00 -20.33 49.69
C PHE A 244 -2.15 -19.54 50.33
N ALA A 245 -2.13 -18.21 50.22
CA ALA A 245 -3.21 -17.37 50.74
C ALA A 245 -4.48 -17.53 49.90
N LEU A 246 -5.64 -17.51 50.56
CA LEU A 246 -6.95 -17.57 49.95
C LEU A 246 -7.70 -16.25 50.17
N ASP A 247 -8.46 -15.84 49.17
CA ASP A 247 -9.36 -14.70 49.24
C ASP A 247 -10.76 -15.08 48.75
N PHE A 248 -11.78 -14.39 49.24
CA PHE A 248 -13.16 -14.67 48.87
C PHE A 248 -13.45 -14.32 47.42
N LEU A 249 -14.25 -15.16 46.77
CA LEU A 249 -14.88 -14.80 45.51
C LEU A 249 -15.92 -13.70 45.74
N PRO A 250 -16.23 -12.85 44.74
CA PRO A 250 -17.13 -11.71 44.91
C PRO A 250 -18.55 -12.05 45.44
N ASN A 251 -18.96 -13.30 45.30
CA ASN A 251 -20.25 -13.84 45.73
C ASN A 251 -20.22 -14.51 47.12
N ALA A 252 -19.09 -14.49 47.82
CA ALA A 252 -18.93 -15.02 49.17
C ALA A 252 -18.32 -13.94 50.08
N GLN A 253 -18.82 -13.83 51.32
CA GLN A 253 -18.28 -12.89 52.32
C GLN A 253 -17.79 -13.59 53.60
N MET A 254 -18.14 -14.87 53.76
CA MET A 254 -17.76 -15.69 54.90
C MET A 254 -17.63 -17.13 54.45
N PHE A 255 -16.74 -17.88 55.10
CA PHE A 255 -16.52 -19.28 54.80
C PHE A 255 -17.69 -20.15 55.28
N SER A 256 -18.13 -21.08 54.43
CA SER A 256 -19.11 -22.12 54.78
C SER A 256 -18.56 -23.49 54.44
N SER A 257 -18.56 -24.41 55.43
CA SER A 257 -18.11 -25.79 55.26
C SER A 257 -18.98 -26.62 54.29
N ASP A 258 -20.21 -26.18 54.02
CA ASP A 258 -21.19 -26.92 53.23
C ASP A 258 -21.01 -26.75 51.71
N LYS A 259 -20.15 -25.82 51.29
CA LYS A 259 -19.90 -25.50 49.88
C LYS A 259 -18.45 -25.84 49.50
N PRO A 260 -18.19 -26.29 48.25
CA PRO A 260 -16.83 -26.50 47.78
C PRO A 260 -15.97 -25.23 47.90
N LEU A 261 -14.69 -25.40 48.23
CA LEU A 261 -13.71 -24.30 48.33
C LEU A 261 -13.67 -23.45 47.05
N SER A 262 -13.62 -24.09 45.87
CA SER A 262 -13.57 -23.43 44.56
C SER A 262 -14.79 -22.57 44.21
N GLN A 263 -15.90 -22.71 44.94
CA GLN A 263 -17.10 -21.88 44.76
C GLN A 263 -17.17 -20.67 45.69
N GLN A 264 -16.22 -20.55 46.63
CA GLN A 264 -16.23 -19.52 47.67
C GLN A 264 -14.90 -18.76 47.80
N LEU A 265 -13.78 -19.44 47.52
CA LEU A 265 -12.43 -18.94 47.73
C LEU A 265 -11.60 -19.17 46.47
N LYS A 266 -10.59 -18.31 46.27
CA LYS A 266 -9.55 -18.45 45.24
C LYS A 266 -8.18 -18.24 45.86
N ILE A 267 -7.15 -18.83 45.26
CA ILE A 267 -5.78 -18.57 45.67
C ILE A 267 -5.34 -17.20 45.15
N VAL A 268 -4.69 -16.41 46.00
CA VAL A 268 -4.19 -15.07 45.67
C VAL A 268 -2.70 -14.94 45.91
N SER A 269 -2.09 -14.00 45.19
CA SER A 269 -0.67 -13.67 45.35
C SER A 269 -0.45 -12.83 46.61
N VAL A 270 0.52 -13.22 47.43
CA VAL A 270 0.99 -12.46 48.60
C VAL A 270 2.51 -12.40 48.61
N PRO A 271 3.15 -11.39 49.22
CA PRO A 271 4.60 -11.42 49.42
C PRO A 271 5.02 -12.68 50.20
N GLY A 272 5.77 -13.58 49.54
CA GLY A 272 6.12 -14.90 50.09
C GLY A 272 7.09 -14.83 51.25
N GLN A 273 6.55 -14.81 52.47
CA GLN A 273 7.33 -14.89 53.72
C GLN A 273 8.06 -16.23 53.84
N VAL A 274 9.27 -16.19 54.38
CA VAL A 274 10.06 -17.37 54.75
C VAL A 274 10.10 -17.45 56.26
N ALA A 275 9.63 -18.56 56.83
CA ALA A 275 9.46 -18.70 58.26
C ALA A 275 10.31 -19.84 58.84
N VAL A 276 10.91 -19.58 60.00
CA VAL A 276 11.44 -20.60 60.91
C VAL A 276 10.52 -20.59 62.13
N PHE A 277 9.36 -21.25 61.98
CA PHE A 277 8.17 -21.15 62.83
C PHE A 277 7.49 -19.78 62.76
N PHE A 278 8.28 -18.72 62.94
CA PHE A 278 7.88 -17.33 62.75
C PHE A 278 8.54 -16.74 61.49
N PRO A 279 7.94 -15.71 60.87
CA PRO A 279 8.51 -15.05 59.70
C PRO A 279 9.89 -14.44 59.97
N ALA A 280 10.87 -14.74 59.11
CA ALA A 280 12.17 -14.09 59.10
C ALA A 280 12.05 -12.75 58.33
N GLY A 281 11.79 -11.66 59.05
CA GLY A 281 11.33 -10.38 58.47
C GLY A 281 12.27 -9.69 57.46
N LYS A 282 13.55 -10.08 57.39
CA LYS A 282 14.53 -9.58 56.40
C LYS A 282 14.83 -10.58 55.27
N GLU A 283 14.30 -11.81 55.32
CA GLU A 283 14.41 -12.76 54.21
C GLU A 283 13.30 -12.51 53.19
N THR A 284 13.67 -12.38 51.93
CA THR A 284 12.72 -12.27 50.82
C THR A 284 12.93 -13.42 49.85
N SER A 285 11.90 -14.27 49.68
CA SER A 285 11.98 -15.39 48.74
C SER A 285 11.83 -14.97 47.28
N GLY A 286 11.13 -13.84 47.04
CA GLY A 286 10.64 -13.43 45.72
C GLY A 286 9.47 -14.29 45.21
N LEU A 287 9.06 -15.32 45.96
CA LEU A 287 7.87 -16.12 45.67
C LEU A 287 6.60 -15.40 46.13
N ARG A 288 5.45 -15.87 45.66
CA ARG A 288 4.13 -15.29 45.96
C ARG A 288 3.29 -16.11 46.93
N PHE A 289 3.93 -17.03 47.64
CA PHE A 289 3.35 -17.92 48.66
C PHE A 289 4.38 -18.14 49.77
N HIS A 290 3.91 -18.54 50.95
CA HIS A 290 4.74 -18.64 52.14
C HIS A 290 5.49 -19.98 52.19
N LEU A 291 6.71 -19.94 52.71
CA LEU A 291 7.55 -21.11 52.95
C LEU A 291 7.88 -21.24 54.43
N HIS A 292 7.97 -22.48 54.90
CA HIS A 292 8.47 -22.79 56.22
C HIS A 292 9.35 -24.04 56.20
N ALA A 293 10.46 -23.98 56.90
CA ALA A 293 11.26 -25.14 57.26
C ALA A 293 12.05 -24.83 58.54
N PRO A 294 12.58 -25.84 59.24
CA PRO A 294 13.49 -25.64 60.38
C PRO A 294 14.89 -25.20 59.89
N PHE A 295 14.96 -24.10 59.13
CA PHE A 295 16.21 -23.57 58.63
C PHE A 295 17.11 -23.14 59.79
N VAL A 296 18.42 -23.16 59.55
CA VAL A 296 19.39 -22.47 60.40
C VAL A 296 19.28 -20.96 60.14
N PRO A 297 18.80 -20.14 61.10
CA PRO A 297 18.69 -18.70 60.90
C PRO A 297 20.03 -18.00 61.18
N GLU A 298 20.11 -16.70 60.84
CA GLU A 298 21.15 -15.81 61.36
C GLU A 298 21.00 -15.58 62.88
N LEU A 299 22.03 -15.04 63.54
CA LEU A 299 22.02 -14.76 64.99
C LEU A 299 20.81 -13.89 65.41
N SER A 300 20.48 -12.87 64.62
CA SER A 300 19.33 -11.99 64.83
C SER A 300 17.98 -12.64 64.50
N ARG A 301 17.97 -13.83 63.88
CA ARG A 301 16.80 -14.52 63.33
C ARG A 301 16.02 -13.76 62.25
N ALA A 302 16.51 -12.61 61.83
CA ALA A 302 15.86 -11.79 60.83
C ALA A 302 15.96 -12.39 59.41
N SER A 303 16.94 -13.26 59.15
CA SER A 303 17.15 -13.90 57.85
C SER A 303 17.69 -15.34 57.98
N ILE A 304 17.79 -16.05 56.85
CA ILE A 304 18.21 -17.45 56.75
C ILE A 304 19.69 -17.55 56.36
N LYS A 305 20.48 -18.20 57.22
CA LYS A 305 21.92 -18.36 57.03
C LYS A 305 22.24 -19.21 55.80
N GLU A 306 23.22 -18.79 55.01
CA GLU A 306 23.79 -19.63 53.95
C GLU A 306 24.65 -20.76 54.57
N THR A 307 24.10 -21.97 54.58
CA THR A 307 24.79 -23.16 55.10
C THR A 307 24.36 -24.42 54.35
N PRO A 308 25.26 -25.41 54.13
CA PRO A 308 24.90 -26.67 53.50
C PRO A 308 23.76 -27.42 54.20
N ALA A 309 23.54 -27.19 55.51
CA ALA A 309 22.46 -27.82 56.26
C ALA A 309 21.05 -27.40 55.79
N ASN A 310 20.90 -26.22 55.17
CA ASN A 310 19.61 -25.74 54.68
C ASN A 310 19.28 -26.27 53.28
N LYS A 311 20.28 -26.77 52.52
CA LYS A 311 20.09 -27.22 51.14
C LYS A 311 19.04 -28.37 51.00
N PRO A 312 19.09 -29.44 51.81
CA PRO A 312 18.07 -30.50 51.75
C PRO A 312 16.66 -30.01 52.05
N LEU A 313 16.52 -28.97 52.90
CA LEU A 313 15.22 -28.38 53.23
C LEU A 313 14.61 -27.65 52.03
N PHE A 314 15.42 -26.90 51.27
CA PHE A 314 14.96 -26.27 50.02
C PHE A 314 14.61 -27.30 48.94
N GLU A 315 15.38 -28.38 48.83
CA GLU A 315 15.07 -29.50 47.92
C GLU A 315 13.74 -30.16 48.29
N GLN A 316 13.50 -30.40 49.59
CA GLN A 316 12.24 -30.97 50.07
C GLN A 316 11.06 -30.00 49.86
N LEU A 317 11.24 -28.69 50.08
CA LEU A 317 10.25 -27.67 49.78
C LEU A 317 9.89 -27.62 48.29
N ALA A 318 10.87 -27.83 47.40
CA ALA A 318 10.61 -27.86 45.96
C ALA A 318 9.70 -29.03 45.56
N VAL A 319 9.95 -30.22 46.12
CA VAL A 319 9.10 -31.41 45.92
C VAL A 319 7.71 -31.20 46.52
N LEU A 320 7.63 -30.64 47.72
CA LEU A 320 6.36 -30.34 48.37
C LEU A 320 5.54 -29.31 47.59
N ALA A 321 6.15 -28.23 47.12
CA ALA A 321 5.49 -27.21 46.32
C ALA A 321 4.91 -27.80 45.03
N ALA A 322 5.68 -28.61 44.31
CA ALA A 322 5.21 -29.29 43.10
C ALA A 322 4.08 -30.28 43.39
N SER A 323 4.23 -31.15 44.39
CA SER A 323 3.21 -32.15 44.75
C SER A 323 1.91 -31.54 45.29
N SER A 324 1.99 -30.34 45.91
CA SER A 324 0.79 -29.63 46.38
C SER A 324 -0.17 -29.24 45.24
N LEU A 325 0.34 -29.08 44.01
CA LEU A 325 -0.46 -28.69 42.85
C LEU A 325 -1.55 -29.72 42.53
N HIS A 326 -1.30 -31.01 42.77
CA HIS A 326 -2.31 -32.06 42.58
C HIS A 326 -3.49 -31.87 43.52
N LYS A 327 -3.22 -31.61 44.80
CA LYS A 327 -4.30 -31.39 45.76
C LYS A 327 -5.06 -30.08 45.47
N ILE A 328 -4.35 -29.03 45.05
CA ILE A 328 -4.95 -27.76 44.60
C ILE A 328 -5.85 -27.99 43.38
N ARG A 329 -5.44 -28.84 42.42
CA ARG A 329 -6.25 -29.26 41.27
C ARG A 329 -7.51 -29.99 41.73
N ASP A 330 -7.37 -30.98 42.59
CA ASP A 330 -8.47 -31.82 43.06
C ASP A 330 -9.49 -31.03 43.89
N LEU A 331 -9.05 -29.93 44.53
CA LEU A 331 -9.92 -28.95 45.20
C LEU A 331 -10.60 -27.97 44.23
N GLY A 332 -10.29 -28.03 42.93
CA GLY A 332 -10.82 -27.13 41.90
C GLY A 332 -10.23 -25.71 41.94
N LEU A 333 -9.07 -25.53 42.59
CA LEU A 333 -8.43 -24.23 42.79
C LEU A 333 -7.27 -23.95 41.82
N LEU A 334 -6.82 -24.96 41.05
CA LEU A 334 -5.81 -24.83 39.99
C LEU A 334 -6.40 -24.14 38.75
N SER A 335 -6.69 -22.85 38.88
CA SER A 335 -7.26 -21.98 37.85
C SER A 335 -6.18 -21.23 37.06
N THR A 336 -6.58 -20.56 35.98
CA THR A 336 -5.70 -19.65 35.23
C THR A 336 -5.17 -18.51 36.09
N ASP A 337 -5.99 -18.00 37.02
CA ASP A 337 -5.60 -16.90 37.92
C ASP A 337 -4.54 -17.36 38.92
N PHE A 338 -4.61 -18.62 39.38
CA PHE A 338 -3.61 -19.18 40.28
C PHE A 338 -2.22 -19.28 39.63
N LEU A 339 -2.13 -19.42 38.29
CA LEU A 339 -0.84 -19.41 37.59
C LEU A 339 -0.07 -18.09 37.82
N ALA A 340 -0.76 -16.98 38.13
CA ALA A 340 -0.11 -15.72 38.48
C ALA A 340 0.68 -15.78 39.81
N VAL A 341 0.35 -16.75 40.68
CA VAL A 341 1.00 -16.96 41.99
C VAL A 341 2.25 -17.82 41.84
N LEU A 342 2.32 -18.67 40.81
CA LEU A 342 3.45 -19.56 40.59
C LEU A 342 4.69 -18.81 40.06
N PRO A 343 5.91 -19.22 40.46
CA PRO A 343 7.13 -18.52 40.09
C PRO A 343 7.42 -18.64 38.59
N ASN A 344 7.76 -17.52 37.95
CA ASN A 344 8.01 -17.43 36.51
C ASN A 344 9.49 -17.10 36.21
N PRO A 345 9.95 -17.23 34.94
CA PRO A 345 11.35 -16.99 34.58
C PRO A 345 11.84 -15.55 34.80
N GLN A 346 10.95 -14.56 34.88
CA GLN A 346 11.29 -13.15 35.08
C GLN A 346 11.32 -12.73 36.56
N ASP A 347 10.93 -13.61 37.49
CA ASP A 347 10.97 -13.32 38.92
C ASP A 347 12.42 -13.20 39.42
N GLN A 348 12.67 -12.20 40.27
CA GLN A 348 13.97 -12.00 40.92
C GLN A 348 14.08 -12.92 42.14
N LEU A 349 14.49 -14.17 41.90
CA LEU A 349 14.67 -15.19 42.93
C LEU A 349 16.16 -15.36 43.29
N ALA A 350 16.47 -15.56 44.57
CA ALA A 350 17.82 -15.98 44.97
C ALA A 350 18.10 -17.44 44.54
N PRO A 351 19.37 -17.85 44.30
CA PRO A 351 19.69 -19.18 43.77
C PRO A 351 19.13 -20.36 44.57
N ARG A 352 19.04 -20.23 45.89
CA ARG A 352 18.43 -21.23 46.79
C ARG A 352 16.96 -21.54 46.48
N TYR A 353 16.22 -20.63 45.83
CA TYR A 353 14.80 -20.80 45.48
C TYR A 353 14.57 -21.31 44.05
N PHE A 354 15.61 -21.37 43.21
CA PHE A 354 15.48 -21.85 41.83
C PHE A 354 14.93 -23.29 41.75
N GLY A 355 15.36 -24.16 42.66
CA GLY A 355 14.88 -25.55 42.71
C GLY A 355 13.35 -25.63 42.88
N ILE A 356 12.74 -24.71 43.63
CA ILE A 356 11.28 -24.66 43.83
C ILE A 356 10.58 -24.31 42.52
N ARG A 357 11.03 -23.25 41.84
CA ARG A 357 10.50 -22.88 40.52
C ARG A 357 10.65 -24.01 39.51
N ASP A 358 11.85 -24.56 39.41
CA ASP A 358 12.17 -25.58 38.40
C ASP A 358 11.35 -26.87 38.64
N SER A 359 11.11 -27.25 39.90
CA SER A 359 10.25 -28.38 40.25
C SER A 359 8.78 -28.13 39.89
N ILE A 360 8.26 -26.93 40.16
CA ILE A 360 6.89 -26.53 39.77
C ILE A 360 6.74 -26.55 38.24
N CYS A 361 7.66 -25.93 37.50
CA CYS A 361 7.62 -25.92 36.04
C CYS A 361 7.71 -27.34 35.46
N ARG A 362 8.58 -28.19 36.01
CA ARG A 362 8.70 -29.59 35.57
C ARG A 362 7.39 -30.36 35.78
N ALA A 363 6.78 -30.25 36.96
CA ALA A 363 5.51 -30.92 37.25
C ALA A 363 4.41 -30.46 36.28
N ILE A 364 4.26 -29.15 36.04
CA ILE A 364 3.24 -28.64 35.12
C ILE A 364 3.51 -29.04 33.65
N ASN A 365 4.79 -29.14 33.25
CA ASN A 365 5.13 -29.58 31.90
C ASN A 365 4.80 -31.06 31.65
N THR A 366 5.00 -31.92 32.66
CA THR A 366 4.98 -33.38 32.49
C THR A 366 3.71 -34.06 33.02
N GLU A 367 2.96 -33.39 33.90
CA GLU A 367 1.81 -33.96 34.60
C GLU A 367 0.52 -33.15 34.31
N PRO A 368 -0.69 -33.74 34.46
CA PRO A 368 -1.95 -33.09 34.14
C PRO A 368 -2.33 -32.01 35.16
N LEU A 369 -1.64 -30.87 35.07
CA LEU A 369 -1.71 -29.73 35.98
C LEU A 369 -1.88 -28.39 35.23
N MET A 370 -1.65 -28.30 33.92
CA MET A 370 -1.88 -27.07 33.16
C MET A 370 -3.36 -26.97 32.75
N PRO A 371 -4.08 -25.87 33.07
CA PRO A 371 -5.48 -25.69 32.65
C PRO A 371 -5.66 -25.71 31.12
N THR A 372 -6.69 -26.41 30.64
CA THR A 372 -7.05 -26.51 29.21
C THR A 372 -8.22 -25.60 28.85
N TYR A 373 -8.42 -25.36 27.55
CA TYR A 373 -9.53 -24.54 27.04
C TYR A 373 -10.92 -25.12 27.39
N VAL A 374 -11.04 -26.45 27.43
CA VAL A 374 -12.26 -27.18 27.80
C VAL A 374 -12.47 -27.35 29.31
N LYS A 375 -11.78 -26.54 30.13
CA LYS A 375 -11.86 -26.53 31.60
C LYS A 375 -11.44 -27.84 32.27
N GLY A 376 -10.43 -28.52 31.72
CA GLY A 376 -9.72 -29.64 32.35
C GLY A 376 -8.25 -29.31 32.63
N HIS A 377 -7.43 -30.33 32.86
CA HIS A 377 -5.98 -30.21 33.05
C HIS A 377 -5.21 -31.25 32.23
N ALA A 378 -4.09 -30.85 31.65
CA ALA A 378 -3.21 -31.72 30.87
C ALA A 378 -1.73 -31.31 31.04
N PRO A 379 -0.76 -32.17 30.68
CA PRO A 379 0.65 -31.81 30.67
C PRO A 379 0.93 -30.68 29.68
N ALA A 380 1.63 -29.62 30.11
CA ALA A 380 1.85 -28.45 29.26
C ALA A 380 2.59 -28.77 27.95
N GLN A 381 3.45 -29.80 27.94
CA GLN A 381 4.17 -30.27 26.74
C GLN A 381 3.25 -30.84 25.65
N THR A 382 2.03 -31.25 26.00
CA THR A 382 1.01 -31.76 25.07
C THR A 382 0.06 -30.67 24.59
N LEU A 383 0.18 -29.46 25.14
CA LEU A 383 -0.73 -28.37 24.88
C LEU A 383 -0.22 -27.45 23.78
N ILE A 384 -1.18 -26.94 23.02
CA ILE A 384 -0.95 -25.93 22.00
C ILE A 384 -1.65 -24.61 22.36
N GLN A 385 -1.04 -23.50 21.98
CA GLN A 385 -1.55 -22.15 22.23
C GLN A 385 -1.88 -21.42 20.94
N ALA A 386 -3.01 -20.71 20.95
CA ALA A 386 -3.52 -19.89 19.83
C ALA A 386 -4.43 -18.77 20.34
N LYS A 387 -4.81 -17.85 19.45
CA LYS A 387 -5.89 -16.88 19.70
C LYS A 387 -7.23 -17.60 19.96
N SER A 388 -8.08 -17.02 20.81
CA SER A 388 -9.39 -17.59 21.16
C SER A 388 -10.27 -17.86 19.93
N SER A 389 -10.18 -17.00 18.92
CA SER A 389 -10.95 -17.15 17.68
C SER A 389 -10.60 -18.43 16.89
N LEU A 390 -9.35 -18.89 16.94
CA LEU A 390 -8.94 -20.16 16.31
C LEU A 390 -9.39 -21.36 17.15
N LYS A 391 -9.33 -21.26 18.48
CA LYS A 391 -9.82 -22.30 19.41
C LYS A 391 -11.33 -22.50 19.35
N GLU A 392 -12.07 -21.43 19.07
CA GLU A 392 -13.52 -21.48 18.85
C GLU A 392 -13.88 -22.15 17.51
N LEU A 393 -13.03 -21.99 16.49
CA LEU A 393 -13.24 -22.57 15.17
C LEU A 393 -12.86 -24.07 15.11
N LEU A 394 -11.74 -24.45 15.74
CA LEU A 394 -11.18 -25.80 15.64
C LEU A 394 -11.43 -26.60 16.91
N SER A 395 -12.19 -27.69 16.77
CA SER A 395 -12.45 -28.65 17.83
C SER A 395 -11.21 -29.47 18.20
N SER A 396 -11.28 -30.26 19.28
CA SER A 396 -10.21 -31.19 19.67
C SER A 396 -9.90 -32.20 18.55
N ASP A 397 -10.93 -32.74 17.90
CA ASP A 397 -10.78 -33.67 16.77
C ASP A 397 -10.10 -33.00 15.56
N ASP A 398 -10.29 -31.68 15.40
CA ASP A 398 -9.66 -30.91 14.31
C ASP A 398 -8.18 -30.73 14.50
N ILE A 399 -7.75 -30.34 15.70
CA ILE A 399 -6.33 -30.16 15.98
C ILE A 399 -5.59 -31.50 16.00
N GLU A 400 -6.24 -32.58 16.44
CA GLU A 400 -5.69 -33.93 16.33
C GLU A 400 -5.45 -34.34 14.88
N PHE A 401 -6.35 -33.98 13.95
CA PHE A 401 -6.16 -34.23 12.53
C PHE A 401 -5.13 -33.29 11.87
N LEU A 402 -5.08 -32.02 12.30
CA LEU A 402 -4.32 -30.98 11.60
C LEU A 402 -2.84 -30.92 12.00
N ILE A 403 -2.50 -31.31 13.22
CA ILE A 403 -1.19 -31.09 13.84
C ILE A 403 -0.52 -32.43 14.12
N ASP A 404 0.71 -32.59 13.63
CA ASP A 404 1.50 -33.78 13.92
C ASP A 404 1.90 -33.81 15.41
N TYR A 405 1.75 -34.99 16.03
CA TYR A 405 2.09 -35.26 17.42
C TYR A 405 2.74 -36.64 17.56
N ASP A 406 3.57 -36.82 18.60
CA ASP A 406 4.32 -38.06 18.80
C ASP A 406 3.52 -39.10 19.60
N GLU A 407 3.28 -38.85 20.88
CA GLU A 407 2.70 -39.85 21.81
C GLU A 407 1.25 -39.54 22.22
N ALA A 408 0.90 -38.26 22.40
CA ALA A 408 -0.40 -37.84 22.90
C ALA A 408 -1.03 -36.79 21.98
N PRO A 409 -2.36 -36.85 21.75
CA PRO A 409 -3.05 -35.91 20.89
C PRO A 409 -2.99 -34.49 21.47
N PRO A 410 -2.77 -33.46 20.63
CA PRO A 410 -2.63 -32.10 21.10
C PRO A 410 -3.96 -31.60 21.65
N GLN A 411 -3.91 -30.80 22.71
CA GLN A 411 -5.08 -30.14 23.28
C GLN A 411 -4.87 -28.63 23.39
N TRP A 412 -5.96 -27.88 23.31
CA TRP A 412 -5.89 -26.43 23.52
C TRP A 412 -5.55 -26.09 24.97
N ALA A 413 -4.46 -25.34 25.17
CA ALA A 413 -4.19 -24.68 26.44
C ALA A 413 -5.33 -23.72 26.78
N ALA A 414 -5.47 -23.33 28.05
CA ALA A 414 -6.37 -22.24 28.44
C ALA A 414 -6.11 -20.97 27.61
N SER A 415 -7.12 -20.08 27.54
CA SER A 415 -7.04 -18.82 26.79
C SER A 415 -5.74 -18.07 27.07
N ARG A 416 -5.17 -17.47 26.01
CA ARG A 416 -3.92 -16.70 26.13
C ARG A 416 -4.10 -15.60 27.17
N ALA A 417 -3.15 -15.51 28.09
CA ALA A 417 -3.17 -14.50 29.15
C ALA A 417 -2.97 -13.09 28.57
N LEU A 418 -3.42 -12.08 29.31
CA LEU A 418 -3.18 -10.68 28.94
C LEU A 418 -1.67 -10.39 28.96
N GLN A 419 -1.21 -9.64 27.96
CA GLN A 419 0.20 -9.28 27.82
C GLN A 419 0.69 -8.50 29.04
N GLY A 420 1.90 -8.83 29.51
CA GLY A 420 2.55 -8.24 30.67
C GLY A 420 2.14 -8.83 32.02
N THR A 421 1.16 -9.74 32.06
CA THR A 421 0.70 -10.37 33.31
C THR A 421 1.64 -11.48 33.79
N ASN A 422 1.62 -11.77 35.09
CA ASN A 422 2.38 -12.90 35.64
C ASN A 422 1.92 -14.26 35.10
N VAL A 423 0.64 -14.38 34.70
CA VAL A 423 0.12 -15.60 34.04
C VAL A 423 0.85 -15.83 32.71
N GLU A 424 0.94 -14.79 31.87
CA GLU A 424 1.67 -14.88 30.60
C GLU A 424 3.15 -15.23 30.83
N ARG A 425 3.81 -14.52 31.76
CA ARG A 425 5.23 -14.78 32.08
C ARG A 425 5.45 -16.21 32.56
N PHE A 426 4.53 -16.76 33.35
CA PHE A 426 4.59 -18.15 33.78
C PHE A 426 4.40 -19.11 32.62
N MET A 427 3.36 -18.93 31.81
CA MET A 427 3.05 -19.77 30.65
C MET A 427 4.18 -19.78 29.62
N ASN A 428 4.86 -18.65 29.40
CA ASN A 428 6.02 -18.55 28.51
C ASN A 428 7.25 -19.35 29.02
N GLY A 429 7.28 -19.70 30.31
CA GLY A 429 8.29 -20.59 30.89
C GLY A 429 7.96 -22.08 30.78
N LEU A 430 6.79 -22.43 30.23
CA LEU A 430 6.33 -23.81 30.07
C LEU A 430 6.58 -24.31 28.64
N ALA A 431 6.53 -25.62 28.46
CA ALA A 431 6.72 -26.29 27.17
C ALA A 431 5.45 -26.29 26.29
N ILE A 432 4.65 -25.21 26.32
CA ILE A 432 3.44 -25.09 25.50
C ILE A 432 3.85 -24.68 24.09
N LYS A 433 3.38 -25.43 23.08
CA LYS A 433 3.71 -25.15 21.67
C LYS A 433 2.78 -24.09 21.09
N ASP A 434 3.31 -23.00 20.54
CA ASP A 434 2.49 -22.07 19.76
C ASP A 434 2.11 -22.70 18.42
N TRP A 435 0.80 -22.70 18.12
CA TRP A 435 0.24 -23.07 16.82
C TRP A 435 -0.95 -22.15 16.56
N ASP A 436 -0.66 -20.93 16.11
CA ASP A 436 -1.65 -19.86 15.94
C ASP A 436 -2.11 -19.76 14.47
N ILE A 437 -2.83 -18.69 14.13
CA ILE A 437 -3.42 -18.48 12.80
C ILE A 437 -2.39 -18.58 11.67
N ALA A 438 -1.19 -18.02 11.82
CA ALA A 438 -0.12 -18.19 10.84
C ALA A 438 0.19 -19.68 10.55
N SER A 439 0.31 -20.51 11.59
CA SER A 439 0.57 -21.95 11.43
C SER A 439 -0.62 -22.69 10.79
N PHE A 440 -1.85 -22.25 11.06
CA PHE A 440 -3.04 -22.79 10.40
C PHE A 440 -3.08 -22.42 8.91
N VAL A 441 -2.72 -21.18 8.55
CA VAL A 441 -2.60 -20.74 7.15
C VAL A 441 -1.52 -21.52 6.42
N ASP A 442 -0.36 -21.76 7.04
CA ASP A 442 0.70 -22.61 6.49
C ASP A 442 0.21 -24.05 6.25
N CYS A 443 -0.57 -24.61 7.18
CA CYS A 443 -1.18 -25.93 7.02
C CYS A 443 -2.14 -25.97 5.81
N ILE A 444 -2.98 -24.93 5.66
CA ILE A 444 -3.89 -24.79 4.52
C ILE A 444 -3.11 -24.68 3.21
N ASP A 445 -2.09 -23.82 3.15
CA ASP A 445 -1.28 -23.61 1.95
C ASP A 445 -0.57 -24.90 1.53
N GLN A 446 -0.01 -25.65 2.48
CA GLN A 446 0.65 -26.93 2.19
C GLN A 446 -0.33 -28.00 1.70
N LYS A 447 -1.54 -28.08 2.28
CA LYS A 447 -2.50 -29.16 2.01
C LYS A 447 -3.49 -28.85 0.87
N ALA A 448 -3.77 -27.58 0.57
CA ALA A 448 -4.83 -27.17 -0.36
C ALA A 448 -4.37 -26.38 -1.61
N SER A 449 -3.09 -26.02 -1.73
CA SER A 449 -2.60 -25.21 -2.86
C SER A 449 -2.47 -25.95 -4.19
N GLU A 450 -2.95 -25.33 -5.27
CA GLU A 450 -2.66 -25.76 -6.64
C GLU A 450 -1.19 -25.49 -6.99
N GLY A 451 -0.52 -26.46 -7.62
CA GLY A 451 0.88 -26.33 -8.04
C GLY A 451 1.91 -26.71 -6.97
N ASN A 452 1.48 -27.15 -5.78
CA ASN A 452 2.38 -27.83 -4.85
C ASN A 452 2.90 -29.12 -5.49
N TRP A 453 4.20 -29.42 -5.32
CA TRP A 453 4.84 -30.66 -5.80
C TRP A 453 4.09 -31.93 -5.33
N ARG A 454 3.49 -31.89 -4.13
CA ARG A 454 2.70 -33.00 -3.56
C ARG A 454 1.23 -33.04 -4.05
N GLY A 455 0.78 -32.02 -4.79
CA GLY A 455 -0.62 -31.84 -5.14
C GLY A 455 -1.51 -31.50 -3.94
N VAL A 456 -2.82 -31.46 -4.17
CA VAL A 456 -3.83 -31.21 -3.13
C VAL A 456 -4.05 -32.50 -2.32
N ASN A 457 -3.96 -32.40 -0.99
CA ASN A 457 -4.11 -33.55 -0.10
C ASN A 457 -5.59 -33.98 -0.02
N THR A 458 -5.88 -35.22 -0.44
CA THR A 458 -7.27 -35.73 -0.50
C THR A 458 -7.94 -35.90 0.86
N GLU A 459 -7.20 -36.31 1.89
CA GLU A 459 -7.73 -36.48 3.26
C GLU A 459 -8.09 -35.14 3.88
N PHE A 460 -7.25 -34.11 3.70
CA PHE A 460 -7.54 -32.74 4.13
C PHE A 460 -8.80 -32.18 3.46
N MET A 461 -8.95 -32.41 2.16
CA MET A 461 -10.15 -31.97 1.44
C MET A 461 -11.41 -32.70 1.90
N ALA A 462 -11.29 -34.00 2.26
CA ALA A 462 -12.40 -34.75 2.85
C ALA A 462 -12.76 -34.24 4.26
N TRP A 463 -11.76 -33.93 5.09
CA TRP A 463 -11.95 -33.28 6.38
C TRP A 463 -12.67 -31.94 6.24
N LEU A 464 -12.21 -31.08 5.32
CA LEU A 464 -12.82 -29.78 5.05
C LEU A 464 -14.27 -29.94 4.55
N ALA A 465 -14.53 -30.90 3.65
CA ALA A 465 -15.86 -31.21 3.14
C ALA A 465 -16.84 -31.70 4.21
N GLY A 466 -16.33 -32.32 5.29
CA GLY A 466 -17.14 -32.78 6.42
C GLY A 466 -17.64 -31.66 7.34
N LYS A 467 -17.15 -30.42 7.18
CA LYS A 467 -17.54 -29.27 8.01
C LYS A 467 -18.88 -28.67 7.57
N SER A 468 -19.64 -28.15 8.55
CA SER A 468 -20.94 -27.52 8.26
C SER A 468 -20.77 -26.20 7.50
N MET A 469 -21.87 -25.68 6.95
CA MET A 469 -21.87 -24.39 6.25
C MET A 469 -21.61 -23.22 7.21
N GLU A 470 -22.10 -23.31 8.45
CA GLU A 470 -21.79 -22.35 9.51
C GLU A 470 -20.31 -22.35 9.87
N TRP A 471 -19.68 -23.53 9.93
CA TRP A 471 -18.23 -23.63 10.16
C TRP A 471 -17.44 -22.96 9.04
N HIS A 472 -17.79 -23.22 7.76
CA HIS A 472 -17.13 -22.57 6.62
C HIS A 472 -17.28 -21.05 6.66
N GLN A 473 -18.45 -20.57 7.05
CA GLN A 473 -18.71 -19.14 7.21
C GLN A 473 -17.84 -18.54 8.32
N GLN A 474 -17.72 -19.20 9.46
CA GLN A 474 -16.84 -18.77 10.55
C GLN A 474 -15.36 -18.81 10.13
N PHE A 475 -14.94 -19.84 9.41
CA PHE A 475 -13.60 -19.99 8.85
C PHE A 475 -13.24 -18.83 7.92
N TYR A 476 -14.08 -18.49 6.95
CA TYR A 476 -13.83 -17.35 6.06
C TYR A 476 -13.87 -16.02 6.82
N ALA A 477 -14.77 -15.86 7.79
CA ALA A 477 -14.84 -14.65 8.61
C ALA A 477 -13.61 -14.47 9.52
N LEU A 478 -13.03 -15.56 10.04
CA LEU A 478 -11.78 -15.56 10.80
C LEU A 478 -10.65 -15.03 9.92
N LEU A 479 -10.47 -15.62 8.74
CA LEU A 479 -9.41 -15.23 7.80
C LEU A 479 -9.56 -13.79 7.29
N ALA A 480 -10.79 -13.27 7.21
CA ALA A 480 -11.06 -11.87 6.83
C ALA A 480 -10.57 -10.86 7.88
N LYS A 481 -10.67 -11.21 9.16
CA LYS A 481 -10.48 -10.28 10.28
C LYS A 481 -9.09 -10.32 10.87
N ASP A 482 -8.43 -11.47 10.82
CA ASP A 482 -7.11 -11.62 11.41
C ASP A 482 -6.01 -11.05 10.49
N SER A 483 -5.14 -10.22 11.06
CA SER A 483 -4.08 -9.54 10.30
C SER A 483 -3.04 -10.51 9.73
N GLU A 484 -2.67 -11.58 10.45
CA GLU A 484 -1.66 -12.55 9.96
C GLU A 484 -2.20 -13.32 8.77
N ALA A 485 -3.49 -13.69 8.79
CA ALA A 485 -4.15 -14.29 7.64
C ALA A 485 -4.22 -13.33 6.44
N GLN A 486 -4.43 -12.04 6.67
CA GLN A 486 -4.48 -11.01 5.63
C GLN A 486 -3.10 -10.75 5.00
N ASP A 487 -2.03 -10.79 5.80
CA ASP A 487 -0.65 -10.65 5.30
C ASP A 487 -0.27 -11.79 4.33
N GLU A 488 -0.83 -12.98 4.56
CA GLU A 488 -0.59 -14.19 3.74
C GLU A 488 -1.69 -14.46 2.70
N LEU A 489 -2.54 -13.47 2.41
CA LEU A 489 -3.70 -13.63 1.53
C LEU A 489 -3.31 -14.05 0.09
N TYR A 490 -2.11 -13.69 -0.38
CA TYR A 490 -1.58 -14.14 -1.67
C TYR A 490 -1.38 -15.67 -1.74
N ARG A 491 -1.04 -16.33 -0.63
CA ARG A 491 -0.97 -17.80 -0.54
C ARG A 491 -2.37 -18.40 -0.59
N LEU A 492 -3.31 -17.81 0.13
CA LEU A 492 -4.69 -18.31 0.17
C LEU A 492 -5.41 -18.22 -1.19
N LYS A 493 -5.01 -17.31 -2.08
CA LYS A 493 -5.54 -17.20 -3.46
C LYS A 493 -5.35 -18.46 -4.31
N ARG A 494 -4.28 -19.24 -4.06
CA ARG A 494 -3.99 -20.49 -4.78
C ARG A 494 -4.54 -21.74 -4.11
N CYS A 495 -5.17 -21.60 -2.94
CA CYS A 495 -5.74 -22.71 -2.17
C CYS A 495 -7.15 -23.07 -2.64
N LYS A 496 -7.44 -24.37 -2.81
CA LYS A 496 -8.78 -24.88 -3.07
C LYS A 496 -9.65 -24.91 -1.82
N ILE A 497 -9.89 -23.74 -1.24
CA ILE A 497 -10.68 -23.61 -0.01
C ILE A 497 -12.07 -23.02 -0.23
N VAL A 498 -12.41 -22.58 -1.45
CA VAL A 498 -13.73 -21.99 -1.73
C VAL A 498 -14.73 -23.09 -2.06
N ARG A 499 -15.75 -23.23 -1.19
CA ARG A 499 -16.84 -24.19 -1.35
C ARG A 499 -17.83 -23.73 -2.42
N LEU A 500 -18.07 -24.58 -3.40
CA LEU A 500 -19.01 -24.35 -4.50
C LEU A 500 -20.40 -24.91 -4.17
N SER A 501 -21.45 -24.39 -4.83
CA SER A 501 -22.84 -24.86 -4.65
C SER A 501 -23.05 -26.32 -5.05
N GLU A 502 -22.17 -26.87 -5.89
CA GLU A 502 -22.15 -28.29 -6.30
C GLU A 502 -21.44 -29.19 -5.28
N GLY A 503 -20.89 -28.62 -4.20
CA GLY A 503 -20.16 -29.34 -3.16
C GLY A 503 -18.67 -29.60 -3.45
N ALA A 504 -18.16 -29.11 -4.58
CA ALA A 504 -16.73 -29.14 -4.88
C ALA A 504 -15.98 -27.94 -4.26
N TYR A 505 -14.65 -27.96 -4.34
CA TYR A 505 -13.79 -26.84 -3.92
C TYR A 505 -12.92 -26.33 -5.05
N GLU A 506 -12.67 -25.02 -5.06
CA GLU A 506 -11.80 -24.38 -6.05
C GLU A 506 -11.09 -23.16 -5.48
N CYS A 507 -10.10 -22.63 -6.22
CA CYS A 507 -9.39 -21.40 -5.86
C CYS A 507 -10.27 -20.16 -6.07
N GLY A 508 -10.12 -19.14 -5.21
CA GLY A 508 -10.86 -17.88 -5.25
C GLY A 508 -10.99 -17.24 -6.65
N PRO A 509 -9.90 -17.04 -7.40
CA PRO A 509 -9.94 -16.38 -8.72
C PRO A 509 -10.78 -17.08 -9.79
N LYS A 510 -11.15 -18.34 -9.57
CA LYS A 510 -11.96 -19.15 -10.49
C LYS A 510 -13.43 -19.25 -10.05
N CYS A 511 -13.79 -18.62 -8.94
CA CYS A 511 -15.10 -18.72 -8.32
C CYS A 511 -15.90 -17.44 -8.51
N HIS A 512 -17.23 -17.57 -8.54
CA HIS A 512 -18.11 -16.44 -8.72
C HIS A 512 -19.32 -16.40 -7.78
N PHE A 513 -19.76 -15.21 -7.38
CA PHE A 513 -20.98 -15.01 -6.59
C PHE A 513 -22.23 -14.97 -7.48
N LEU A 514 -23.27 -15.67 -7.05
CA LEU A 514 -24.57 -15.69 -7.71
C LEU A 514 -25.46 -14.58 -7.13
N ASP A 515 -25.68 -13.50 -7.89
CA ASP A 515 -26.58 -12.40 -7.47
C ASP A 515 -28.05 -12.64 -7.90
N ASN A 516 -28.33 -13.58 -8.81
CA ASN A 516 -29.69 -13.86 -9.33
C ASN A 516 -29.98 -15.37 -9.43
N HIS A 517 -31.06 -15.81 -8.79
CA HIS A 517 -31.46 -17.23 -8.72
C HIS A 517 -31.99 -17.83 -10.04
N ASP A 518 -32.37 -17.01 -11.03
CA ASP A 518 -33.01 -17.45 -12.28
C ASP A 518 -32.04 -17.78 -13.44
N VAL A 519 -30.73 -17.66 -13.24
CA VAL A 519 -29.75 -17.91 -14.30
C VAL A 519 -29.33 -19.38 -14.30
N LYS A 520 -29.49 -20.08 -15.42
CA LYS A 520 -28.90 -21.42 -15.62
C LYS A 520 -27.37 -21.30 -15.55
N THR A 521 -26.78 -21.61 -14.40
CA THR A 521 -25.32 -21.54 -14.14
C THR A 521 -24.59 -22.84 -14.43
N ARG A 522 -25.20 -23.75 -15.19
CA ARG A 522 -24.61 -25.06 -15.48
C ARG A 522 -23.21 -24.89 -16.11
N GLY A 523 -22.16 -25.23 -15.36
CA GLY A 523 -20.76 -25.08 -15.77
C GLY A 523 -20.04 -23.82 -15.26
N VAL A 524 -20.69 -22.95 -14.49
CA VAL A 524 -20.07 -21.80 -13.79
C VAL A 524 -19.80 -22.20 -12.34
N ARG A 525 -18.56 -21.96 -11.88
CA ARG A 525 -18.13 -22.32 -10.52
C ARG A 525 -18.64 -21.28 -9.52
N CYS A 526 -19.88 -21.45 -9.09
CA CYS A 526 -20.53 -20.54 -8.15
C CYS A 526 -20.18 -20.90 -6.70
N VAL A 527 -19.81 -19.88 -5.93
CA VAL A 527 -19.66 -20.00 -4.47
C VAL A 527 -21.01 -20.37 -3.86
N ASP A 528 -21.05 -21.36 -2.98
CA ASP A 528 -22.26 -21.72 -2.25
C ASP A 528 -22.74 -20.53 -1.39
N PRO A 529 -23.94 -19.98 -1.59
CA PRO A 529 -24.42 -18.86 -0.79
C PRO A 529 -24.43 -19.12 0.71
N ALA A 530 -24.61 -20.37 1.15
CA ALA A 530 -24.68 -20.72 2.57
C ALA A 530 -23.38 -20.37 3.32
N VAL A 531 -22.22 -20.43 2.66
CA VAL A 531 -20.93 -20.19 3.33
C VAL A 531 -20.64 -18.73 3.65
N TYR A 532 -21.50 -17.81 3.23
CA TYR A 532 -21.47 -16.41 3.67
C TYR A 532 -22.83 -15.91 4.17
N THR A 533 -23.83 -16.79 4.32
CA THR A 533 -25.18 -16.44 4.81
C THR A 533 -25.71 -17.29 5.98
N ALA A 534 -25.16 -18.49 6.23
CA ALA A 534 -25.69 -19.42 7.24
C ALA A 534 -25.53 -18.95 8.72
N GLY A 535 -24.57 -18.05 9.00
CA GLY A 535 -24.32 -17.55 10.36
C GLY A 535 -25.39 -16.57 10.86
N LYS A 536 -25.60 -16.46 12.18
CA LYS A 536 -26.56 -15.50 12.78
C LYS A 536 -26.04 -14.05 12.82
N SER A 537 -24.73 -13.86 12.73
CA SER A 537 -24.09 -12.54 12.83
C SER A 537 -23.90 -11.93 11.44
N LYS A 538 -24.62 -10.83 11.17
CA LYS A 538 -24.48 -10.08 9.92
C LYS A 538 -23.04 -9.60 9.68
N ALA A 539 -22.34 -9.19 10.73
CA ALA A 539 -20.94 -8.79 10.62
C ALA A 539 -20.01 -9.94 10.22
N GLN A 540 -20.29 -11.18 10.67
CA GLN A 540 -19.53 -12.35 10.25
C GLN A 540 -19.85 -12.75 8.80
N GLN A 541 -21.12 -12.67 8.40
CA GLN A 541 -21.54 -12.89 7.00
C GLN A 541 -20.84 -11.93 6.03
N GLU A 542 -20.83 -10.64 6.35
CA GLU A 542 -20.14 -9.60 5.56
C GLU A 542 -18.63 -9.85 5.51
N SER A 543 -18.03 -10.26 6.63
CA SER A 543 -16.60 -10.58 6.69
C SER A 543 -16.25 -11.82 5.85
N ALA A 544 -17.07 -12.88 5.91
CA ALA A 544 -16.89 -14.07 5.09
C ALA A 544 -16.99 -13.76 3.59
N ARG A 545 -17.99 -12.97 3.18
CA ARG A 545 -18.12 -12.50 1.80
C ARG A 545 -16.91 -11.67 1.37
N LYS A 546 -16.48 -10.73 2.22
CA LYS A 546 -15.32 -9.89 1.95
C LYS A 546 -14.05 -10.72 1.75
N PHE A 547 -13.78 -11.71 2.61
CA PHE A 547 -12.63 -12.60 2.43
C PHE A 547 -12.66 -13.32 1.08
N LEU A 548 -13.83 -13.85 0.69
CA LEU A 548 -14.01 -14.52 -0.60
C LEU A 548 -13.74 -13.58 -1.77
N GLU A 549 -14.18 -12.32 -1.68
CA GLU A 549 -13.85 -11.26 -2.64
C GLU A 549 -12.34 -10.95 -2.66
N ASP A 550 -11.70 -10.83 -1.50
CA ASP A 550 -10.27 -10.52 -1.35
C ASP A 550 -9.37 -11.62 -1.96
N ILE A 551 -9.74 -12.90 -1.79
CA ILE A 551 -9.04 -14.03 -2.45
C ILE A 551 -9.38 -14.18 -3.94
N GLY A 552 -10.19 -13.29 -4.51
CA GLY A 552 -10.41 -13.16 -5.95
C GLY A 552 -11.72 -13.72 -6.47
N ALA A 553 -12.66 -14.15 -5.62
CA ALA A 553 -14.00 -14.49 -6.09
C ALA A 553 -14.69 -13.22 -6.62
N THR A 554 -15.26 -13.29 -7.81
CA THR A 554 -15.86 -12.13 -8.48
C THR A 554 -17.36 -12.31 -8.65
N LYS A 555 -18.10 -11.24 -8.96
CA LYS A 555 -19.47 -11.41 -9.43
C LYS A 555 -19.46 -12.15 -10.77
N VAL A 556 -20.48 -12.96 -11.04
CA VAL A 556 -20.61 -13.62 -12.33
C VAL A 556 -20.69 -12.55 -13.43
N GLY A 557 -19.65 -12.44 -14.24
CA GLY A 557 -19.58 -11.52 -15.37
C GLY A 557 -20.31 -12.05 -16.60
N GLU A 558 -20.68 -11.14 -17.51
CA GLU A 558 -21.38 -11.50 -18.75
C GLU A 558 -20.54 -12.43 -19.64
N ARG A 559 -19.20 -12.29 -19.62
CA ARG A 559 -18.26 -13.16 -20.35
C ARG A 559 -18.35 -14.62 -19.90
N GLN A 560 -18.36 -14.88 -18.59
CA GLN A 560 -18.44 -16.23 -18.03
C GLN A 560 -19.79 -16.88 -18.33
N LEU A 561 -20.88 -16.10 -18.30
CA LEU A 561 -22.21 -16.58 -18.69
C LEU A 561 -22.27 -16.95 -20.18
N VAL A 562 -21.69 -16.11 -21.04
CA VAL A 562 -21.61 -16.39 -22.48
C VAL A 562 -20.76 -17.64 -22.74
N GLU A 563 -19.61 -17.81 -22.08
CA GLU A 563 -18.78 -19.00 -22.23
C GLU A 563 -19.52 -20.30 -21.82
N ALA A 564 -20.29 -20.26 -20.74
CA ALA A 564 -21.13 -21.38 -20.30
C ALA A 564 -22.23 -21.71 -21.34
N ILE A 565 -22.87 -20.70 -21.92
CA ILE A 565 -23.87 -20.87 -22.99
C ILE A 565 -23.21 -21.49 -24.24
N LEU A 566 -22.03 -21.01 -24.63
CA LEU A 566 -21.31 -21.51 -25.80
C LEU A 566 -20.95 -22.99 -25.66
N LYS A 567 -20.35 -23.38 -24.51
CA LYS A 567 -19.95 -24.77 -24.24
C LYS A 567 -21.13 -25.73 -24.08
N SER A 568 -22.26 -25.26 -23.58
CA SER A 568 -23.46 -26.09 -23.42
C SER A 568 -24.28 -26.22 -24.71
N THR A 569 -24.30 -25.18 -25.56
CA THR A 569 -25.35 -25.05 -26.60
C THR A 569 -24.81 -24.88 -28.03
N TYR A 570 -23.55 -24.48 -28.24
CA TYR A 570 -22.99 -24.11 -29.56
C TYR A 570 -21.79 -24.97 -30.00
N VAL A 571 -21.53 -26.10 -29.31
CA VAL A 571 -20.42 -27.02 -29.62
C VAL A 571 -20.67 -27.82 -30.89
N ASN A 572 -21.90 -28.33 -31.08
CA ASN A 572 -22.26 -29.23 -32.17
C ASN A 572 -22.92 -28.48 -33.35
N SER A 573 -22.63 -28.89 -34.58
CA SER A 573 -23.24 -28.35 -35.82
C SER A 573 -24.66 -28.86 -36.09
N ALA A 574 -25.08 -29.95 -35.43
CA ALA A 574 -26.40 -30.57 -35.58
C ALA A 574 -27.40 -30.11 -34.49
N ARG A 575 -27.79 -28.83 -34.50
CA ARG A 575 -28.75 -28.23 -33.56
C ARG A 575 -30.03 -27.77 -34.26
N THR A 576 -31.19 -27.92 -33.62
CA THR A 576 -32.46 -27.31 -34.06
C THR A 576 -32.57 -25.85 -33.62
N LEU A 577 -33.06 -24.96 -34.50
CA LEU A 577 -33.24 -23.54 -34.17
C LEU A 577 -34.44 -23.32 -33.23
N ASN A 578 -34.17 -22.94 -31.98
CA ASN A 578 -35.15 -22.29 -31.11
C ASN A 578 -34.99 -20.77 -31.23
N GLN A 579 -35.88 -20.12 -32.01
CA GLN A 579 -35.73 -18.69 -32.35
C GLN A 579 -35.67 -17.77 -31.12
N ARG A 580 -36.49 -18.01 -30.09
CA ARG A 580 -36.56 -17.13 -28.91
C ARG A 580 -35.27 -17.20 -28.07
N GLU A 581 -34.78 -18.41 -27.85
CA GLU A 581 -33.55 -18.66 -27.10
C GLU A 581 -32.32 -18.18 -27.89
N TYR A 582 -32.25 -18.49 -29.18
CA TYR A 582 -31.18 -18.05 -30.05
C TYR A 582 -31.09 -16.52 -30.15
N LEU A 583 -32.23 -15.83 -30.27
CA LEU A 583 -32.31 -14.37 -30.27
C LEU A 583 -31.75 -13.77 -28.98
N SER A 584 -32.12 -14.35 -27.83
CA SER A 584 -31.60 -13.92 -26.52
C SER A 584 -30.08 -14.05 -26.46
N HIS A 585 -29.55 -15.20 -26.89
CA HIS A 585 -28.11 -15.45 -26.93
C HIS A 585 -27.38 -14.49 -27.89
N MET A 586 -27.91 -14.27 -29.11
CA MET A 586 -27.28 -13.35 -30.08
C MET A 586 -27.21 -11.92 -29.54
N ARG A 587 -28.26 -11.41 -28.88
CA ARG A 587 -28.23 -10.09 -28.25
C ARG A 587 -27.13 -9.98 -27.19
N ARG A 588 -26.96 -11.03 -26.37
CA ARG A 588 -25.89 -11.10 -25.35
C ARG A 588 -24.51 -11.16 -25.99
N PHE A 589 -24.33 -11.96 -27.04
CA PHE A 589 -23.03 -12.09 -27.73
C PHE A 589 -22.65 -10.80 -28.45
N ILE A 590 -23.60 -10.13 -29.10
CA ILE A 590 -23.39 -8.82 -29.74
C ILE A 590 -23.00 -7.79 -28.67
N LYS A 591 -23.74 -7.72 -27.56
CA LYS A 591 -23.44 -6.79 -26.47
C LYS A 591 -22.04 -7.05 -25.89
N LEU A 592 -21.71 -8.30 -25.60
CA LEU A 592 -20.41 -8.68 -25.07
C LEU A 592 -19.27 -8.35 -26.04
N LEU A 593 -19.43 -8.58 -27.34
CA LEU A 593 -18.40 -8.28 -28.34
C LEU A 593 -18.21 -6.76 -28.55
N ASP A 594 -19.28 -5.97 -28.41
CA ASP A 594 -19.21 -4.52 -28.49
C ASP A 594 -18.52 -3.92 -27.24
N GLU A 595 -18.69 -4.54 -26.06
CA GLU A 595 -18.04 -4.13 -24.79
C GLU A 595 -16.60 -4.67 -24.65
N ASP A 596 -16.32 -5.90 -25.10
CA ASP A 596 -15.00 -6.56 -25.05
C ASP A 596 -14.66 -7.25 -26.40
N PRO A 597 -13.96 -6.55 -27.31
CA PRO A 597 -13.56 -7.10 -28.60
C PRO A 597 -12.68 -8.37 -28.50
N SER A 598 -11.98 -8.60 -27.39
CA SER A 598 -11.10 -9.77 -27.22
C SER A 598 -11.88 -11.09 -27.23
N CYS A 599 -13.16 -11.04 -26.84
CA CYS A 599 -14.08 -12.18 -26.85
C CYS A 599 -14.40 -12.71 -28.25
N GLY A 600 -14.08 -11.98 -29.32
CA GLY A 600 -14.27 -12.46 -30.70
C GLY A 600 -13.50 -13.75 -30.99
N SER A 601 -12.31 -13.91 -30.39
CA SER A 601 -11.51 -15.13 -30.50
C SER A 601 -12.22 -16.35 -29.87
N LEU A 602 -12.92 -16.16 -28.75
CA LEU A 602 -13.71 -17.21 -28.10
C LEU A 602 -14.93 -17.57 -28.96
N LEU A 603 -15.73 -16.56 -29.33
CA LEU A 603 -16.96 -16.73 -30.10
C LEU A 603 -16.74 -17.41 -31.44
N SER A 604 -15.64 -17.09 -32.15
CA SER A 604 -15.33 -17.64 -33.47
C SER A 604 -15.01 -19.14 -33.49
N THR A 605 -14.77 -19.76 -32.35
CA THR A 605 -14.50 -21.21 -32.27
C THR A 605 -15.76 -22.07 -32.31
N PHE A 606 -16.95 -21.48 -32.09
CA PHE A 606 -18.23 -22.19 -31.96
C PHE A 606 -19.12 -22.05 -33.20
N HIS A 607 -20.10 -22.96 -33.35
CA HIS A 607 -21.03 -22.99 -34.49
C HIS A 607 -22.20 -22.00 -34.28
N LEU A 608 -21.93 -20.71 -34.49
CA LEU A 608 -22.85 -19.61 -34.14
C LEU A 608 -23.89 -19.28 -35.20
N PHE A 609 -23.60 -19.52 -36.47
CA PHE A 609 -24.39 -19.00 -37.60
C PHE A 609 -25.00 -20.13 -38.42
N MET A 610 -26.20 -19.92 -38.95
CA MET A 610 -26.85 -20.87 -39.84
C MET A 610 -26.67 -20.43 -41.30
N GLY A 611 -26.20 -21.35 -42.14
CA GLY A 611 -26.04 -21.14 -43.58
C GLY A 611 -27.31 -21.44 -44.36
N LYS A 612 -27.39 -21.05 -45.65
CA LYS A 612 -28.52 -21.40 -46.54
C LYS A 612 -28.68 -22.90 -46.79
N ASP A 613 -27.66 -23.69 -46.46
CA ASP A 613 -27.68 -25.14 -46.44
C ASP A 613 -28.36 -25.73 -45.17
N ASN A 614 -28.91 -24.86 -44.30
CA ASN A 614 -29.61 -25.21 -43.06
C ASN A 614 -28.73 -25.94 -42.03
N ARG A 615 -27.41 -25.67 -42.03
CA ARG A 615 -26.46 -26.21 -41.05
C ARG A 615 -25.84 -25.10 -40.21
N TRP A 616 -25.41 -25.44 -38.99
CA TRP A 616 -24.70 -24.51 -38.13
C TRP A 616 -23.20 -24.52 -38.42
N HIS A 617 -22.66 -23.33 -38.59
CA HIS A 617 -21.31 -23.06 -39.04
C HIS A 617 -20.56 -22.18 -38.08
N LYS A 618 -19.25 -22.35 -38.07
CA LYS A 618 -18.35 -21.37 -37.47
C LYS A 618 -18.33 -20.11 -38.33
N PRO A 619 -18.00 -18.93 -37.77
CA PRO A 619 -17.95 -17.69 -38.56
C PRO A 619 -17.08 -17.80 -39.82
N ALA A 620 -15.90 -18.42 -39.74
CA ALA A 620 -14.99 -18.60 -40.88
C ALA A 620 -15.55 -19.48 -42.04
N GLU A 621 -16.63 -20.21 -41.79
CA GLU A 621 -17.31 -21.07 -42.78
C GLU A 621 -18.51 -20.38 -43.43
N ILE A 622 -18.81 -19.14 -43.03
CA ILE A 622 -19.88 -18.31 -43.58
C ILE A 622 -19.29 -17.16 -44.39
N TYR A 623 -19.93 -16.84 -45.52
CA TYR A 623 -19.67 -15.58 -46.22
C TYR A 623 -20.89 -14.67 -46.21
N LEU A 624 -20.64 -13.36 -46.22
CA LEU A 624 -21.65 -12.32 -46.28
C LEU A 624 -21.71 -11.77 -47.70
N ASP A 625 -22.87 -11.85 -48.32
CA ASP A 625 -23.16 -11.26 -49.63
C ASP A 625 -24.59 -10.69 -49.63
N ASP A 626 -25.11 -10.28 -50.79
CA ASP A 626 -26.50 -9.87 -50.96
C ASP A 626 -27.44 -10.91 -50.31
N PRO A 627 -28.37 -10.50 -49.43
CA PRO A 627 -28.84 -9.12 -49.20
C PRO A 627 -28.22 -8.38 -47.99
N TYR A 628 -27.23 -8.96 -47.31
CA TYR A 628 -26.65 -8.39 -46.08
C TYR A 628 -25.55 -7.37 -46.37
N LEU A 629 -24.70 -7.67 -47.34
CA LEU A 629 -23.60 -6.83 -47.78
C LEU A 629 -23.31 -7.13 -49.24
N GLY A 630 -23.36 -6.16 -50.14
CA GLY A 630 -23.10 -6.39 -51.57
C GLY A 630 -21.61 -6.64 -51.87
N THR A 631 -21.07 -7.78 -51.43
CA THR A 631 -19.65 -8.14 -51.58
C THR A 631 -19.34 -8.76 -52.93
N GLY A 632 -20.29 -9.44 -53.58
CA GLY A 632 -20.04 -10.19 -54.81
C GLY A 632 -19.27 -11.50 -54.60
N LEU A 633 -19.18 -11.98 -53.35
CA LEU A 633 -18.49 -13.24 -53.00
C LEU A 633 -19.18 -14.48 -53.59
N SER A 634 -20.49 -14.46 -53.77
CA SER A 634 -21.25 -15.51 -54.43
C SER A 634 -20.77 -15.74 -55.87
N GLU A 635 -20.58 -14.66 -56.64
CA GLU A 635 -20.02 -14.71 -58.00
C GLU A 635 -18.58 -15.25 -58.00
N TYR A 636 -17.75 -14.82 -57.04
CA TYR A 636 -16.36 -15.26 -56.91
C TYR A 636 -16.25 -16.75 -56.58
N LEU A 637 -16.98 -17.23 -55.58
CA LEU A 637 -16.97 -18.63 -55.14
C LEU A 637 -17.49 -19.56 -56.25
N GLY A 638 -18.47 -19.11 -57.03
CA GLY A 638 -18.98 -19.84 -58.21
C GLY A 638 -17.95 -20.05 -59.32
N ILE A 639 -16.93 -19.19 -59.44
CA ILE A 639 -15.89 -19.27 -60.48
C ILE A 639 -14.70 -20.13 -60.04
N ILE A 640 -14.31 -20.03 -58.76
CA ILE A 640 -13.10 -20.71 -58.28
C ILE A 640 -13.32 -22.20 -58.07
N GLY A 641 -14.52 -22.61 -57.60
CA GLY A 641 -14.84 -23.99 -57.30
C GLY A 641 -14.01 -24.54 -56.14
N THR A 642 -14.56 -24.56 -54.94
CA THR A 642 -13.89 -25.07 -53.73
C THR A 642 -14.48 -26.41 -53.30
N SER A 643 -13.65 -27.30 -52.75
CA SER A 643 -14.04 -28.65 -52.34
C SER A 643 -15.04 -28.66 -51.17
N ASN A 644 -15.03 -27.61 -50.35
CA ASN A 644 -15.99 -27.36 -49.27
C ASN A 644 -16.27 -25.84 -49.23
N PRO A 645 -17.23 -25.33 -50.02
CA PRO A 645 -17.48 -23.90 -50.10
C PRO A 645 -18.08 -23.38 -48.78
N PRO A 646 -17.67 -22.20 -48.31
CA PRO A 646 -18.38 -21.54 -47.22
C PRO A 646 -19.83 -21.29 -47.65
N SER A 647 -20.76 -21.40 -46.70
CA SER A 647 -22.20 -21.22 -46.95
C SER A 647 -22.57 -19.73 -46.86
N PRO A 648 -23.46 -19.20 -47.73
CA PRO A 648 -23.99 -17.86 -47.51
C PRO A 648 -24.81 -17.83 -46.23
N LEU A 649 -24.77 -16.72 -45.50
CA LEU A 649 -25.62 -16.50 -44.34
C LEU A 649 -27.11 -16.67 -44.72
N ALA A 650 -27.88 -17.41 -43.90
CA ALA A 650 -29.27 -17.74 -44.21
C ALA A 650 -30.22 -16.52 -44.22
N ASP A 651 -31.17 -16.45 -45.16
CA ASP A 651 -31.98 -15.24 -45.36
C ASP A 651 -32.90 -14.88 -44.16
N PHE A 652 -33.23 -15.85 -43.30
CA PHE A 652 -34.13 -15.60 -42.16
C PHE A 652 -33.55 -14.59 -41.15
N TYR A 653 -32.24 -14.34 -41.13
CA TYR A 653 -31.65 -13.32 -40.28
C TYR A 653 -32.20 -11.91 -40.57
N GLN A 654 -32.73 -11.65 -41.77
CA GLN A 654 -33.39 -10.37 -42.10
C GLN A 654 -34.71 -10.16 -41.35
N SER A 655 -35.40 -11.27 -41.04
CA SER A 655 -36.69 -11.27 -40.35
C SER A 655 -36.56 -11.32 -38.83
N LEU A 656 -35.33 -11.46 -38.30
CA LEU A 656 -35.11 -11.46 -36.86
C LEU A 656 -35.28 -10.04 -36.30
N PRO A 657 -35.78 -9.92 -35.06
CA PRO A 657 -35.88 -8.63 -34.36
C PRO A 657 -34.51 -8.19 -33.80
N ILE A 658 -33.52 -8.11 -34.69
CA ILE A 658 -32.19 -7.51 -34.52
C ILE A 658 -31.94 -6.66 -35.75
N ASP A 659 -31.43 -5.44 -35.58
CA ASP A 659 -31.04 -4.59 -36.70
C ASP A 659 -30.05 -5.32 -37.64
N THR A 660 -30.40 -5.40 -38.92
CA THR A 660 -29.65 -6.15 -39.92
C THR A 660 -28.22 -5.63 -40.06
N GLN A 661 -28.00 -4.31 -40.03
CA GLN A 661 -26.65 -3.74 -40.12
C GLN A 661 -25.80 -4.10 -38.90
N LYS A 662 -26.39 -4.05 -37.69
CA LYS A 662 -25.73 -4.44 -36.45
C LYS A 662 -25.34 -5.92 -36.46
N PHE A 663 -26.23 -6.78 -36.96
CA PHE A 663 -25.93 -8.21 -37.10
C PHE A 663 -24.84 -8.49 -38.13
N THR A 664 -24.88 -7.83 -39.30
CA THR A 664 -23.85 -7.95 -40.35
C THR A 664 -22.48 -7.54 -39.81
N ARG A 665 -22.38 -6.43 -39.07
CA ARG A 665 -21.11 -5.99 -38.44
C ARG A 665 -20.62 -6.99 -37.39
N PHE A 666 -21.52 -7.58 -36.61
CA PHE A 666 -21.17 -8.63 -35.65
C PHE A 666 -20.60 -9.87 -36.35
N ALA A 667 -21.27 -10.34 -37.42
CA ALA A 667 -20.80 -11.46 -38.22
C ALA A 667 -19.43 -11.20 -38.86
N GLU A 668 -19.23 -10.00 -39.41
CA GLU A 668 -17.94 -9.57 -39.97
C GLU A 668 -16.83 -9.54 -38.90
N LYS A 669 -17.08 -8.92 -37.74
CA LYS A 669 -16.11 -8.87 -36.62
C LYS A 669 -15.68 -10.26 -36.12
N LEU A 670 -16.57 -11.25 -36.20
CA LEU A 670 -16.27 -12.63 -35.80
C LEU A 670 -15.51 -13.44 -36.86
N GLY A 671 -15.26 -12.86 -38.04
CA GLY A 671 -14.48 -13.49 -39.10
C GLY A 671 -15.31 -14.17 -40.19
N CYS A 672 -16.60 -13.82 -40.36
CA CYS A 672 -17.32 -14.19 -41.58
C CYS A 672 -16.65 -13.57 -42.81
N LEU A 673 -16.58 -14.32 -43.89
CA LEU A 673 -15.89 -13.93 -45.11
C LEU A 673 -16.62 -12.76 -45.78
N THR A 674 -15.97 -11.60 -45.85
CA THR A 674 -16.43 -10.40 -46.59
C THR A 674 -15.50 -10.05 -47.75
N LYS A 675 -14.37 -10.75 -47.88
CA LYS A 675 -13.26 -10.46 -48.81
C LYS A 675 -12.71 -11.74 -49.44
N ILE A 676 -11.92 -11.57 -50.50
CA ILE A 676 -11.20 -12.66 -51.16
C ILE A 676 -9.94 -13.00 -50.38
N ALA A 677 -9.61 -14.29 -50.29
CA ALA A 677 -8.33 -14.75 -49.75
C ALA A 677 -7.20 -14.57 -50.78
N VAL A 678 -6.15 -13.82 -50.40
CA VAL A 678 -4.88 -13.78 -51.13
C VAL A 678 -4.07 -15.02 -50.76
N ALA A 679 -3.90 -15.94 -51.70
CA ALA A 679 -3.26 -17.23 -51.45
C ALA A 679 -1.74 -17.11 -51.51
N ARG A 680 -1.04 -17.69 -50.53
CA ARG A 680 0.43 -17.84 -50.56
C ARG A 680 0.84 -18.88 -51.60
N THR A 681 1.85 -18.56 -52.39
CA THR A 681 2.43 -19.44 -53.41
C THR A 681 3.97 -19.35 -53.42
N SER A 682 4.62 -20.11 -54.30
CA SER A 682 6.07 -20.08 -54.55
C SER A 682 6.45 -18.99 -55.55
N CYS A 683 7.62 -18.41 -55.38
CA CYS A 683 8.27 -17.46 -56.29
C CYS A 683 8.62 -18.06 -57.67
N GLY A 684 8.54 -19.38 -57.85
CA GLY A 684 8.98 -20.06 -59.07
C GLY A 684 8.25 -19.63 -60.35
N LYS A 685 7.04 -19.10 -60.23
CA LYS A 685 6.24 -18.54 -61.35
C LYS A 685 6.27 -17.01 -61.42
N ASN A 686 7.07 -16.36 -60.57
CA ASN A 686 7.19 -14.91 -60.57
C ASN A 686 7.91 -14.44 -61.87
N PRO A 687 7.43 -13.39 -62.56
CA PRO A 687 8.11 -12.83 -63.73
C PRO A 687 9.57 -12.42 -63.49
N ARG A 688 9.95 -12.11 -62.25
CA ARG A 688 11.34 -11.82 -61.82
C ARG A 688 12.03 -13.03 -61.18
N TRP A 689 11.59 -14.25 -61.43
CA TRP A 689 12.18 -15.47 -60.86
C TRP A 689 13.69 -15.58 -61.10
N ASN A 690 14.17 -15.24 -62.30
CA ASN A 690 15.61 -15.27 -62.62
C ASN A 690 16.44 -14.36 -61.70
N TYR A 691 15.87 -13.21 -61.31
CA TYR A 691 16.47 -12.32 -60.31
C TYR A 691 16.29 -12.88 -58.90
N LEU A 692 15.10 -13.33 -58.51
CA LEU A 692 14.85 -13.86 -57.16
C LEU A 692 15.76 -15.06 -56.84
N ARG A 693 15.94 -15.99 -57.78
CA ARG A 693 16.73 -17.21 -57.59
C ARG A 693 18.24 -16.98 -57.59
N SER A 694 18.71 -15.82 -58.09
CA SER A 694 20.14 -15.48 -58.15
C SER A 694 20.71 -15.05 -56.79
N VAL A 695 19.90 -15.10 -55.72
CA VAL A 695 20.34 -14.84 -54.35
C VAL A 695 21.54 -15.70 -53.95
N SER A 696 22.50 -15.06 -53.27
CA SER A 696 23.76 -15.65 -52.82
C SER A 696 23.54 -16.79 -51.81
N GLY A 697 24.47 -17.76 -51.79
CA GLY A 697 24.46 -18.89 -50.87
C GLY A 697 24.36 -20.25 -51.56
N GLU A 698 25.12 -21.22 -51.05
CA GLU A 698 25.26 -22.56 -51.63
C GLU A 698 24.36 -23.63 -51.00
N ARG A 699 23.89 -23.41 -49.75
CA ARG A 699 23.08 -24.38 -48.98
C ARG A 699 21.74 -23.78 -48.54
N HIS A 700 20.70 -24.61 -48.51
CA HIS A 700 19.34 -24.26 -48.09
C HIS A 700 19.11 -24.56 -46.59
N THR A 701 19.73 -23.79 -45.70
CA THR A 701 19.63 -24.03 -44.24
C THR A 701 18.48 -23.27 -43.58
N SER A 702 18.09 -22.10 -44.13
CA SER A 702 16.97 -21.28 -43.63
C SER A 702 16.16 -20.67 -44.80
N PRO A 703 15.63 -21.49 -45.73
CA PRO A 703 15.08 -20.98 -46.97
C PRO A 703 13.76 -20.24 -46.76
N ILE A 704 13.55 -19.18 -47.54
CA ILE A 704 12.24 -18.53 -47.68
C ILE A 704 11.88 -18.61 -49.17
N ASP A 705 10.73 -19.20 -49.46
CA ASP A 705 10.06 -19.11 -50.75
C ASP A 705 8.62 -18.65 -50.49
N ARG A 706 8.33 -17.41 -50.86
CA ARG A 706 7.05 -16.77 -50.52
C ARG A 706 6.67 -15.73 -51.55
N ASP A 707 5.56 -15.99 -52.21
CA ASP A 707 4.88 -15.10 -53.13
C ASP A 707 3.35 -15.20 -52.90
N TYR A 708 2.55 -14.43 -53.61
CA TYR A 708 1.10 -14.33 -53.40
C TYR A 708 0.35 -14.21 -54.72
N ILE A 709 -0.86 -14.78 -54.77
CA ILE A 709 -1.76 -14.71 -55.92
C ILE A 709 -3.23 -14.58 -55.48
N ILE A 710 -4.07 -14.03 -56.36
CA ILE A 710 -5.50 -14.34 -56.34
C ILE A 710 -5.72 -15.55 -57.25
N ASN A 711 -6.34 -16.60 -56.71
CA ASN A 711 -6.59 -17.83 -57.46
C ASN A 711 -7.47 -17.54 -58.69
N ARG A 712 -7.04 -18.03 -59.85
CA ARG A 712 -7.76 -17.89 -61.13
C ARG A 712 -8.15 -16.43 -61.50
N PHE A 713 -7.33 -15.45 -61.12
CA PHE A 713 -7.58 -14.02 -61.35
C PHE A 713 -8.01 -13.67 -62.79
N HIS A 714 -7.35 -14.25 -63.80
CA HIS A 714 -7.69 -14.04 -65.21
C HIS A 714 -9.16 -14.39 -65.55
N LEU A 715 -9.74 -15.41 -64.90
CA LEU A 715 -11.16 -15.76 -65.08
C LEU A 715 -12.10 -14.73 -64.44
N LEU A 716 -11.67 -14.15 -63.30
CA LEU A 716 -12.40 -13.07 -62.63
C LEU A 716 -12.39 -11.80 -63.49
N ALA A 717 -11.23 -11.42 -64.03
CA ALA A 717 -11.10 -10.25 -64.91
C ALA A 717 -11.88 -10.43 -66.22
N ALA A 718 -11.88 -11.63 -66.81
CA ALA A 718 -12.60 -11.93 -68.05
C ALA A 718 -14.13 -11.77 -67.92
N LYS A 719 -14.69 -11.92 -66.70
CA LYS A 719 -16.13 -11.73 -66.47
C LYS A 719 -16.62 -10.31 -66.63
N LYS A 720 -15.73 -9.30 -66.54
CA LYS A 720 -16.08 -7.87 -66.62
C LYS A 720 -17.27 -7.49 -65.72
N SER A 721 -17.30 -8.04 -64.51
CA SER A 721 -18.34 -7.77 -63.49
C SER A 721 -17.87 -6.65 -62.57
N GLU A 722 -18.68 -5.59 -62.46
CA GLU A 722 -18.39 -4.49 -61.53
C GLU A 722 -18.39 -4.98 -60.08
N LYS A 723 -19.27 -5.93 -59.71
CA LYS A 723 -19.30 -6.56 -58.38
C LYS A 723 -17.99 -7.28 -58.06
N LEU A 724 -17.46 -8.08 -58.99
CA LEU A 724 -16.17 -8.76 -58.81
C LEU A 724 -14.99 -7.78 -58.75
N ALA A 725 -14.99 -6.75 -59.60
CA ALA A 725 -13.96 -5.72 -59.56
C ALA A 725 -13.97 -4.96 -58.23
N LYS A 726 -15.16 -4.64 -57.70
CA LYS A 726 -15.34 -3.99 -56.40
C LYS A 726 -14.92 -4.90 -55.24
N LEU A 727 -15.18 -6.21 -55.34
CA LEU A 727 -14.70 -7.19 -54.37
C LEU A 727 -13.17 -7.27 -54.33
N ILE A 728 -12.52 -7.34 -55.50
CA ILE A 728 -11.06 -7.33 -55.63
C ILE A 728 -10.51 -6.01 -55.08
N TRP A 729 -11.12 -4.88 -55.45
CA TRP A 729 -10.73 -3.55 -55.00
C TRP A 729 -10.80 -3.42 -53.47
N ASN A 730 -11.94 -3.77 -52.87
CA ASN A 730 -12.13 -3.74 -51.42
C ASN A 730 -11.20 -4.69 -50.68
N THR A 731 -10.93 -5.87 -51.26
CA THR A 731 -9.94 -6.81 -50.74
C THR A 731 -8.56 -6.12 -50.68
N MET A 732 -8.13 -5.50 -51.78
CA MET A 732 -6.84 -4.79 -51.86
C MET A 732 -6.76 -3.56 -50.94
N CYS A 733 -7.82 -2.75 -50.84
CA CYS A 733 -7.92 -1.63 -49.90
C CYS A 733 -7.71 -2.09 -48.45
N SER A 734 -8.19 -3.28 -48.10
CA SER A 734 -8.10 -3.81 -46.74
C SER A 734 -6.78 -4.49 -46.39
N LEU A 735 -5.85 -4.63 -47.35
CA LEU A 735 -4.48 -5.08 -47.09
C LEU A 735 -3.61 -3.96 -46.47
N SER A 736 -4.24 -2.91 -45.91
CA SER A 736 -3.65 -1.67 -45.41
C SER A 736 -2.69 -1.83 -44.22
N ASP A 737 -2.63 -3.01 -43.58
CA ASP A 737 -1.57 -3.36 -42.61
C ASP A 737 -0.19 -3.65 -43.25
N ALA A 738 -0.10 -3.55 -44.59
CA ALA A 738 1.18 -3.38 -45.29
C ALA A 738 1.81 -1.99 -45.09
N ALA A 739 1.38 -1.22 -44.07
CA ALA A 739 2.00 0.02 -43.59
C ALA A 739 3.41 -0.18 -42.99
N HIS A 740 3.93 -1.40 -42.96
CA HIS A 740 5.37 -1.59 -42.78
C HIS A 740 6.05 -1.04 -44.03
N SER A 741 6.91 -0.04 -43.83
CA SER A 741 7.74 0.53 -44.88
C SER A 741 8.32 -0.59 -45.75
N TYR A 742 8.62 -0.25 -47.01
CA TYR A 742 9.26 -1.12 -48.00
C TYR A 742 10.58 -1.78 -47.51
N ASP A 743 11.02 -1.45 -46.29
CA ASP A 743 12.32 -1.71 -45.65
C ASP A 743 12.35 -2.83 -44.58
N SER A 744 11.23 -3.41 -44.13
CA SER A 744 11.29 -4.47 -43.10
C SER A 744 11.51 -5.88 -43.69
N THR A 745 12.48 -6.62 -43.14
CA THR A 745 13.06 -7.82 -43.79
C THR A 745 12.23 -9.11 -43.68
N HIS A 746 11.16 -9.18 -42.88
CA HIS A 746 10.50 -10.47 -42.59
C HIS A 746 8.95 -10.50 -42.51
N HIS A 747 8.22 -9.38 -42.62
CA HIS A 747 6.75 -9.39 -42.51
C HIS A 747 6.03 -10.01 -43.72
N GLN A 748 4.81 -10.54 -43.51
CA GLN A 748 3.94 -11.11 -44.56
C GLN A 748 3.29 -9.99 -45.40
N ASN A 749 4.07 -9.33 -46.26
CA ASN A 749 3.54 -8.33 -47.18
C ASN A 749 3.04 -9.01 -48.48
N PRO A 750 1.72 -9.01 -48.77
CA PRO A 750 1.16 -9.66 -49.95
C PRO A 750 1.56 -9.01 -51.28
N LEU A 751 2.12 -7.79 -51.25
CA LEU A 751 2.55 -7.07 -52.44
C LEU A 751 3.95 -7.51 -52.92
N ARG A 752 4.73 -8.23 -52.09
CA ARG A 752 6.15 -8.53 -52.33
C ARG A 752 6.45 -10.02 -52.32
N ALA A 753 7.17 -10.49 -53.33
CA ALA A 753 7.79 -11.82 -53.36
C ALA A 753 9.14 -11.79 -52.63
N VAL A 754 9.45 -12.84 -51.86
CA VAL A 754 10.70 -13.00 -51.11
C VAL A 754 11.30 -14.37 -51.39
N TYR A 755 12.56 -14.39 -51.83
CA TYR A 755 13.32 -15.62 -52.01
C TYR A 755 14.67 -15.57 -51.29
N ARG A 756 14.96 -16.61 -50.49
CA ARG A 756 16.19 -16.76 -49.69
C ARG A 756 16.61 -18.22 -49.64
N LYS A 757 17.90 -18.49 -49.74
CA LYS A 757 18.48 -19.83 -49.54
C LYS A 757 18.89 -20.07 -48.08
N ASN A 758 19.62 -19.11 -47.49
CA ASN A 758 20.02 -19.10 -46.09
C ASN A 758 20.14 -17.65 -45.58
N GLU A 759 20.24 -17.49 -44.27
CA GLU A 759 20.25 -16.16 -43.63
C GLU A 759 21.49 -15.33 -43.99
N ARG A 760 22.68 -15.95 -44.07
CA ARG A 760 23.95 -15.28 -44.40
C ARG A 760 24.00 -14.76 -45.84
N GLY A 761 23.34 -15.43 -46.78
CA GLY A 761 23.28 -15.06 -48.19
C GLY A 761 22.29 -13.94 -48.52
N GLY A 762 21.53 -13.46 -47.53
CA GLY A 762 20.50 -12.44 -47.71
C GLY A 762 19.26 -12.93 -48.46
N ALA A 763 18.32 -12.03 -48.73
CA ALA A 763 17.10 -12.33 -49.47
C ALA A 763 16.98 -11.40 -50.68
N HIS A 764 16.47 -11.93 -51.80
CA HIS A 764 16.06 -11.13 -52.95
C HIS A 764 14.55 -10.87 -52.88
N PHE A 765 14.15 -9.73 -53.44
CA PHE A 765 12.79 -9.26 -53.34
C PHE A 765 12.28 -8.65 -54.64
N ALA A 766 11.04 -8.96 -55.01
CA ALA A 766 10.39 -8.43 -56.20
C ALA A 766 8.91 -8.14 -55.94
N ASP A 767 8.24 -7.51 -56.91
CA ASP A 767 6.78 -7.45 -56.92
C ASP A 767 6.21 -8.87 -56.91
N SER A 768 5.16 -9.09 -56.13
CA SER A 768 4.47 -10.38 -56.06
C SER A 768 3.79 -10.74 -57.37
N GLN A 769 3.53 -12.03 -57.58
CA GLN A 769 2.69 -12.51 -58.68
C GLN A 769 1.29 -11.85 -58.64
N LEU A 770 0.75 -11.54 -57.47
CA LEU A 770 -0.49 -10.77 -57.30
C LEU A 770 -0.43 -9.41 -58.00
N ILE A 771 0.64 -8.63 -57.79
CA ILE A 771 0.82 -7.34 -58.47
C ILE A 771 0.91 -7.53 -59.98
N HIS A 772 1.61 -8.56 -60.44
CA HIS A 772 1.69 -8.88 -61.86
C HIS A 772 0.34 -9.28 -62.45
N GLN A 773 -0.48 -10.07 -61.74
CA GLN A 773 -1.86 -10.40 -62.12
C GLN A 773 -2.71 -9.14 -62.26
N LEU A 774 -2.67 -8.26 -61.25
CA LEU A 774 -3.45 -7.01 -61.25
C LEU A 774 -3.04 -6.04 -62.37
N ARG A 775 -1.75 -5.98 -62.74
CA ARG A 775 -1.24 -5.14 -63.85
C ARG A 775 -1.62 -5.66 -65.24
N ALA A 776 -1.66 -6.98 -65.41
CA ALA A 776 -1.75 -7.61 -66.73
C ALA A 776 -3.15 -7.58 -67.34
N ASP A 777 -4.19 -7.81 -66.52
CA ASP A 777 -5.56 -7.92 -66.99
C ASP A 777 -6.34 -6.59 -66.89
N ALA A 778 -7.34 -6.42 -67.75
CA ALA A 778 -8.22 -5.26 -67.74
C ALA A 778 -9.42 -5.53 -66.82
N TRP A 779 -9.32 -5.11 -65.57
CA TRP A 779 -10.31 -5.42 -64.52
C TRP A 779 -10.82 -4.17 -63.78
N ILE A 780 -10.28 -2.98 -64.03
CA ILE A 780 -10.75 -1.75 -63.39
C ILE A 780 -11.86 -1.14 -64.23
N PRO A 781 -13.08 -1.01 -63.70
CA PRO A 781 -14.18 -0.40 -64.43
C PRO A 781 -13.97 1.11 -64.55
N GLN A 782 -14.46 1.68 -65.65
CA GLN A 782 -14.61 3.11 -65.86
C GLN A 782 -16.11 3.43 -65.99
N ARG A 783 -16.55 4.63 -65.59
CA ARG A 783 -17.95 5.11 -65.71
C ARG A 783 -18.49 5.07 -67.15
N THR A 784 -17.60 4.93 -68.13
CA THR A 784 -17.92 4.71 -69.55
C THR A 784 -18.41 3.29 -69.87
N GLY A 785 -18.38 2.36 -68.91
CA GLY A 785 -18.75 0.95 -69.08
C GLY A 785 -17.59 0.05 -69.54
N GLU A 786 -16.41 0.61 -69.79
CA GLU A 786 -15.22 -0.15 -70.18
C GLU A 786 -14.40 -0.62 -68.98
N PHE A 787 -13.75 -1.77 -69.12
CA PHE A 787 -12.77 -2.28 -68.16
C PHE A 787 -11.37 -2.08 -68.72
N VAL A 788 -10.50 -1.41 -67.98
CA VAL A 788 -9.14 -1.06 -68.39
C VAL A 788 -8.10 -1.65 -67.46
N ARG A 789 -6.84 -1.69 -67.92
CA ARG A 789 -5.70 -2.04 -67.06
C ARG A 789 -5.42 -0.89 -66.08
N PRO A 790 -4.85 -1.16 -64.90
CA PRO A 790 -4.53 -0.11 -63.93
C PRO A 790 -3.73 1.06 -64.50
N ALA A 791 -2.72 0.80 -65.33
CA ALA A 791 -1.89 1.85 -65.94
C ALA A 791 -2.68 2.82 -66.84
N GLN A 792 -3.83 2.40 -67.36
CA GLN A 792 -4.70 3.16 -68.26
C GLN A 792 -5.95 3.71 -67.55
N ALA A 793 -6.16 3.37 -66.27
CA ALA A 793 -7.30 3.81 -65.50
C ALA A 793 -7.18 5.29 -65.13
N ARG A 794 -8.32 6.00 -65.17
CA ARG A 794 -8.45 7.37 -64.67
C ARG A 794 -9.23 7.37 -63.36
N VAL A 795 -8.76 8.17 -62.41
CA VAL A 795 -9.38 8.28 -61.07
C VAL A 795 -10.75 8.91 -61.18
N GLU A 796 -10.87 10.00 -61.94
CA GLU A 796 -12.14 10.71 -62.18
C GLU A 796 -13.24 9.88 -62.87
N LEU A 797 -12.88 8.74 -63.45
CA LEU A 797 -13.81 7.84 -64.13
C LEU A 797 -14.09 6.56 -63.32
N LEU A 798 -13.69 6.44 -62.06
CA LEU A 798 -14.05 5.27 -61.24
C LEU A 798 -15.56 5.28 -60.89
N PRO A 799 -16.26 4.13 -60.96
CA PRO A 799 -17.65 4.01 -60.50
C PRO A 799 -17.82 4.22 -58.99
N ASP A 800 -19.08 4.37 -58.55
CA ASP A 800 -19.38 4.67 -57.15
C ASP A 800 -19.06 3.50 -56.20
N GLY A 801 -18.36 3.83 -55.11
CA GLY A 801 -17.89 2.87 -54.11
C GLY A 801 -16.53 2.23 -54.40
N PHE A 802 -15.77 2.75 -55.37
CA PHE A 802 -14.33 2.51 -55.50
C PHE A 802 -13.57 3.68 -54.85
N THR A 803 -13.20 3.53 -53.57
CA THR A 803 -12.39 4.55 -52.88
C THR A 803 -10.97 4.55 -53.44
N PHE A 804 -10.41 5.74 -53.69
CA PHE A 804 -9.08 5.89 -54.27
C PHE A 804 -8.21 6.82 -53.41
N ASP A 805 -7.01 6.35 -53.08
CA ASP A 805 -5.97 7.14 -52.43
C ASP A 805 -4.62 6.87 -53.14
N PRO A 806 -3.98 7.89 -53.73
CA PRO A 806 -2.69 7.73 -54.41
C PRO A 806 -1.55 7.34 -53.47
N GLY A 807 -1.71 7.53 -52.15
CA GLY A 807 -0.75 7.14 -51.13
C GLY A 807 -0.72 5.65 -50.81
N TRP A 808 -1.71 4.86 -51.25
CA TRP A 808 -1.75 3.43 -50.96
C TRP A 808 -0.61 2.66 -51.68
N PRO A 809 0.20 1.86 -50.96
CA PRO A 809 1.32 1.14 -51.55
C PRO A 809 0.93 0.22 -52.71
N TRP A 810 -0.26 -0.41 -52.65
CA TRP A 810 -0.74 -1.29 -53.70
C TRP A 810 -1.19 -0.55 -54.96
N ILE A 811 -1.74 0.67 -54.84
CA ILE A 811 -2.11 1.54 -55.97
C ILE A 811 -0.85 1.95 -56.75
N LYS A 812 0.21 2.34 -56.03
CA LYS A 812 1.52 2.61 -56.63
C LYS A 812 2.12 1.36 -57.26
N ALA A 813 2.01 0.21 -56.59
CA ALA A 813 2.53 -1.05 -57.07
C ALA A 813 1.83 -1.51 -58.36
N ILE A 814 0.52 -1.36 -58.52
CA ILE A 814 -0.15 -1.71 -59.80
C ILE A 814 0.06 -0.67 -60.91
N GLU A 815 0.84 0.39 -60.64
CA GLU A 815 1.13 1.47 -61.58
C GLU A 815 -0.13 2.22 -62.06
N PHE A 816 -1.11 2.41 -61.17
CA PHE A 816 -2.37 3.05 -61.51
C PHE A 816 -2.16 4.42 -62.16
N GLY A 817 -2.76 4.66 -63.34
CA GLY A 817 -2.67 5.93 -64.07
C GLY A 817 -1.28 6.27 -64.63
N LYS A 818 -0.25 5.43 -64.47
CA LYS A 818 1.11 5.70 -64.95
C LYS A 818 1.18 5.85 -66.47
N GLY A 819 0.36 5.12 -67.21
CA GLY A 819 0.25 5.25 -68.66
C GLY A 819 -0.30 6.62 -69.09
N ILE A 820 -1.28 7.14 -68.34
CA ILE A 820 -1.84 8.49 -68.56
C ILE A 820 -0.83 9.56 -68.15
N GLN A 821 -0.12 9.40 -67.03
CA GLN A 821 0.96 10.30 -66.63
C GLN A 821 2.08 10.35 -67.66
N LEU A 822 2.48 9.21 -68.23
CA LEU A 822 3.51 9.16 -69.27
C LEU A 822 3.04 9.81 -70.57
N GLN A 823 1.76 9.67 -70.92
CA GLN A 823 1.16 10.38 -72.06
C GLN A 823 1.11 11.88 -71.83
N ASN A 824 0.70 12.34 -70.65
CA ASN A 824 0.69 13.76 -70.27
C ASN A 824 2.10 14.34 -70.23
N ALA A 825 3.08 13.60 -69.71
CA ALA A 825 4.48 13.99 -69.69
C ALA A 825 5.08 14.05 -71.11
N ARG A 826 4.68 13.15 -72.02
CA ARG A 826 5.06 13.23 -73.45
C ARG A 826 4.46 14.47 -74.11
N ALA A 827 3.19 14.76 -73.87
CA ALA A 827 2.53 15.97 -74.38
C ALA A 827 3.17 17.25 -73.81
N GLN A 828 3.55 17.26 -72.52
CA GLN A 828 4.29 18.36 -71.90
C GLN A 828 5.72 18.48 -72.42
N ALA A 829 6.41 17.38 -72.72
CA ALA A 829 7.73 17.40 -73.33
C ALA A 829 7.70 17.89 -74.77
N GLU A 830 6.66 17.55 -75.55
CA GLU A 830 6.42 18.11 -76.89
C GLU A 830 6.12 19.62 -76.82
N ALA A 831 5.31 20.06 -75.86
CA ALA A 831 5.08 21.49 -75.60
C ALA A 831 6.37 22.22 -75.17
N ALA A 832 7.19 21.60 -74.32
CA ALA A 832 8.48 22.15 -73.87
C ALA A 832 9.52 22.21 -75.01
N ALA A 833 9.54 21.22 -75.92
CA ALA A 833 10.39 21.25 -77.11
C ALA A 833 10.00 22.38 -78.08
N THR A 834 8.69 22.67 -78.18
CA THR A 834 8.17 23.81 -78.95
C THR A 834 8.59 25.14 -78.32
N LEU A 835 8.57 25.22 -76.98
CA LEU A 835 9.04 26.37 -76.21
C LEU A 835 10.57 26.59 -76.35
N GLU A 836 11.34 25.51 -76.39
CA GLU A 836 12.80 25.53 -76.57
C GLU A 836 13.19 26.00 -78.00
N GLN A 837 12.38 25.65 -79.00
CA GLN A 837 12.54 26.17 -80.36
C GLN A 837 12.25 27.69 -80.43
N GLN A 838 11.23 28.18 -79.71
CA GLN A 838 11.00 29.61 -79.54
C GLN A 838 12.15 30.28 -78.79
N ARG A 839 12.67 29.65 -77.72
CA ARG A 839 13.83 30.14 -76.95
C ARG A 839 15.08 30.30 -77.80
N ARG A 840 15.38 29.37 -78.71
CA ARG A 840 16.52 29.50 -79.65
C ARG A 840 16.37 30.65 -80.62
N GLN A 841 15.16 30.90 -81.13
CA GLN A 841 14.87 32.09 -81.96
C GLN A 841 15.02 33.38 -81.14
N GLN A 842 14.64 33.34 -79.87
CA GLN A 842 14.77 34.42 -78.91
C GLN A 842 16.21 34.69 -78.49
N GLU A 843 17.05 33.66 -78.40
CA GLU A 843 18.49 33.76 -78.14
C GLU A 843 19.24 34.33 -79.36
N ALA A 844 18.86 33.96 -80.59
CA ALA A 844 19.39 34.57 -81.81
C ALA A 844 19.01 36.06 -81.93
N ALA A 845 17.77 36.42 -81.56
CA ALA A 845 17.33 37.82 -81.47
C ALA A 845 18.11 38.59 -80.38
N LYS A 846 18.34 37.97 -79.21
CA LYS A 846 19.19 38.54 -78.14
C LYS A 846 20.65 38.69 -78.55
N ALA A 847 21.21 37.76 -79.32
CA ALA A 847 22.58 37.86 -79.83
C ALA A 847 22.76 39.02 -80.82
N LEU A 848 21.68 39.41 -81.51
CA LEU A 848 21.61 40.60 -82.37
C LEU A 848 21.13 41.86 -81.64
N GLY A 849 20.85 41.79 -80.34
CA GLY A 849 20.52 42.93 -79.48
C GLY A 849 19.04 43.27 -79.31
N PHE A 850 18.11 42.38 -79.69
CA PHE A 850 16.66 42.60 -79.55
C PHE A 850 16.06 41.83 -78.36
N PRO A 851 15.00 42.35 -77.69
CA PRO A 851 14.44 41.75 -76.47
C PRO A 851 13.72 40.42 -76.73
N ASP A 852 13.16 40.23 -77.93
CA ASP A 852 12.56 38.98 -78.38
C ASP A 852 12.55 38.89 -79.92
N ALA A 853 12.31 37.68 -80.43
CA ALA A 853 12.34 37.39 -81.86
C ALA A 853 11.21 38.07 -82.67
N GLU A 854 10.13 38.46 -82.01
CA GLU A 854 9.01 39.20 -82.61
C GLU A 854 9.37 40.69 -82.74
N THR A 855 10.05 41.25 -81.74
CA THR A 855 10.59 42.62 -81.74
C THR A 855 11.72 42.79 -82.75
N ALA A 856 12.61 41.82 -82.92
CA ALA A 856 13.63 41.83 -83.98
C ALA A 856 13.04 41.88 -85.40
N ARG A 857 11.88 41.21 -85.60
CA ARG A 857 11.13 41.26 -86.87
C ARG A 857 10.44 42.61 -87.05
N LYS A 858 9.81 43.16 -86.00
CA LYS A 858 9.13 44.46 -86.05
C LYS A 858 10.08 45.65 -86.20
N LEU A 859 11.29 45.62 -85.62
CA LEU A 859 12.27 46.72 -85.74
C LEU A 859 12.94 46.78 -87.12
N ALA A 860 13.08 45.64 -87.79
CA ALA A 860 13.56 45.57 -89.19
C ALA A 860 12.57 46.21 -90.19
N GLU A 861 11.34 46.50 -89.74
CA GLU A 861 10.24 47.10 -90.52
C GLU A 861 10.05 48.61 -90.24
N ILE A 862 10.85 49.25 -89.36
CA ILE A 862 10.73 50.67 -88.94
C ILE A 862 11.63 51.61 -89.78
N PRO A 863 11.16 52.80 -90.22
CA PRO A 863 11.97 53.82 -90.90
C PRO A 863 13.03 54.48 -90.00
N GLU A 864 14.19 54.83 -90.59
CA GLU A 864 15.43 55.24 -89.88
C GLU A 864 15.30 56.51 -89.01
N ASP A 865 14.33 57.38 -89.31
CA ASP A 865 14.13 58.66 -88.63
C ASP A 865 13.47 58.53 -87.24
N GLU A 866 12.72 57.45 -87.02
CA GLU A 866 12.00 57.17 -85.78
C GLU A 866 12.92 56.48 -84.74
N LEU A 867 13.91 55.73 -85.22
CA LEU A 867 14.90 55.03 -84.40
C LEU A 867 15.85 55.97 -83.64
N LYS A 868 16.21 57.11 -84.24
CA LYS A 868 17.10 58.12 -83.63
C LYS A 868 16.46 58.85 -82.44
N ARG A 869 15.13 58.95 -82.39
CA ARG A 869 14.39 59.60 -81.30
C ARG A 869 14.27 58.71 -80.05
N ILE A 870 14.22 57.41 -80.24
CA ILE A 870 14.08 56.40 -79.18
C ILE A 870 15.41 56.20 -78.43
N LEU A 871 16.56 56.26 -79.14
CA LEU A 871 17.90 56.06 -78.58
C LEU A 871 18.32 57.11 -77.53
N VAL A 872 17.86 58.36 -77.69
CA VAL A 872 18.19 59.49 -76.78
C VAL A 872 17.42 59.39 -75.45
N LYS A 873 16.22 58.80 -75.45
CA LYS A 873 15.41 58.60 -74.24
C LYS A 873 15.92 57.45 -73.37
N TRP A 874 16.49 56.41 -73.96
CA TRP A 874 16.95 55.21 -73.26
C TRP A 874 18.28 55.42 -72.49
N GLN A 875 19.19 56.28 -72.99
CA GLN A 875 20.49 56.55 -72.35
C GLN A 875 20.43 57.38 -71.06
N ARG A 876 19.29 58.00 -70.71
CA ARG A 876 19.11 58.75 -69.44
C ARG A 876 18.63 57.88 -68.27
N GLN A 877 17.91 56.77 -68.54
CA GLN A 877 17.30 55.92 -67.50
C GLN A 877 18.21 54.80 -66.96
N GLU A 878 19.28 54.41 -67.68
CA GLU A 878 20.18 53.33 -67.26
C GLU A 878 21.20 53.70 -66.17
N ARG A 879 21.38 54.99 -65.84
CA ARG A 879 22.42 55.44 -64.89
C ARG A 879 22.05 55.36 -63.40
N THR A 880 20.82 55.01 -63.02
CA THR A 880 20.37 55.03 -61.60
C THR A 880 19.75 53.72 -61.07
N ALA A 881 19.66 52.65 -61.88
CA ALA A 881 18.96 51.41 -61.47
C ALA A 881 19.79 50.11 -61.58
N SER A 882 21.11 50.17 -61.84
CA SER A 882 21.98 48.98 -61.84
C SER A 882 23.17 49.11 -60.88
N SER A 883 22.87 49.28 -59.59
CA SER A 883 23.65 48.66 -58.52
C SER A 883 22.77 48.56 -57.27
N THR A 884 22.06 47.45 -57.12
CA THR A 884 21.65 47.03 -55.78
C THR A 884 22.95 46.77 -55.01
N PRO A 885 23.31 47.62 -54.02
CA PRO A 885 24.52 47.41 -53.27
C PRO A 885 24.36 46.12 -52.48
N GLU A 886 25.35 45.24 -52.57
CA GLU A 886 25.42 44.04 -51.76
C GLU A 886 25.35 44.45 -50.28
N PHE A 887 24.36 43.94 -49.53
CA PHE A 887 24.21 44.29 -48.12
C PHE A 887 25.45 43.79 -47.34
N PRO A 888 26.23 44.66 -46.69
CA PRO A 888 27.50 44.25 -46.12
C PRO A 888 27.31 43.30 -44.93
N GLN A 889 27.60 42.01 -45.13
CA GLN A 889 27.61 41.01 -44.07
C GLN A 889 29.02 40.83 -43.51
N ARG A 890 29.22 41.16 -42.23
CA ARG A 890 30.50 40.96 -41.52
C ARG A 890 30.29 40.00 -40.36
N VAL A 891 30.94 38.84 -40.41
CA VAL A 891 30.95 37.87 -39.29
C VAL A 891 32.19 38.13 -38.43
N SER A 892 32.00 38.36 -37.12
CA SER A 892 33.11 38.67 -36.20
C SER A 892 33.93 37.40 -35.88
N PRO A 893 35.25 37.35 -36.15
CA PRO A 893 36.07 36.16 -35.92
C PRO A 893 36.19 35.75 -34.44
N ASN A 894 35.90 36.67 -33.51
CA ASN A 894 35.79 36.37 -32.09
C ASN A 894 34.62 37.20 -31.50
N PRO A 895 33.41 36.61 -31.36
CA PRO A 895 32.22 37.31 -30.89
C PRO A 895 32.36 37.84 -29.46
N TYR A 896 33.05 37.12 -28.58
CA TYR A 896 33.19 37.47 -27.17
C TYR A 896 34.01 38.74 -26.95
N ARG A 897 35.18 38.88 -27.62
CA ARG A 897 36.00 40.11 -27.53
C ARG A 897 35.31 41.36 -28.12
N ARG A 898 34.43 41.18 -29.11
CA ARG A 898 33.65 42.29 -29.69
C ARG A 898 32.50 42.69 -28.78
N ALA A 899 31.87 41.73 -28.11
CA ALA A 899 30.84 41.99 -27.10
C ALA A 899 31.42 42.78 -25.91
N GLU A 900 32.62 42.42 -25.45
CA GLU A 900 33.31 43.10 -24.35
C GLU A 900 33.66 44.56 -24.70
N ARG A 901 34.21 44.81 -25.90
CA ARG A 901 34.44 46.20 -26.40
C ARG A 901 33.15 46.98 -26.62
N MET A 902 32.04 46.35 -27.02
CA MET A 902 30.75 47.03 -27.15
C MET A 902 30.14 47.35 -25.78
N ALA A 903 30.33 46.49 -24.78
CA ALA A 903 29.91 46.75 -23.41
C ALA A 903 30.66 47.97 -22.83
N GLU A 904 31.97 48.06 -23.02
CA GLU A 904 32.77 49.24 -22.62
C GLU A 904 32.34 50.51 -23.38
N ARG A 905 32.10 50.42 -24.70
CA ARG A 905 31.63 51.56 -25.51
C ARG A 905 30.22 52.01 -25.17
N THR A 906 29.36 51.11 -24.70
CA THR A 906 27.99 51.41 -24.28
C THR A 906 27.99 52.06 -22.89
N GLN A 907 28.86 51.60 -21.98
CA GLN A 907 29.08 52.24 -20.68
C GLN A 907 29.74 53.62 -20.80
N ALA A 908 30.55 53.85 -21.84
CA ALA A 908 31.14 55.15 -22.16
C ALA A 908 30.28 56.03 -23.10
N ALA A 909 29.11 55.55 -23.54
CA ALA A 909 28.23 56.32 -24.43
C ALA A 909 27.49 57.41 -23.65
N ALA A 910 27.57 58.66 -24.12
CA ALA A 910 26.88 59.77 -23.47
C ALA A 910 25.36 59.53 -23.46
N PRO A 911 24.67 59.75 -22.32
CA PRO A 911 23.21 59.70 -22.25
C PRO A 911 22.62 60.80 -23.15
N LYS A 912 21.50 60.49 -23.82
CA LYS A 912 20.83 61.42 -24.75
C LYS A 912 20.41 62.68 -24.01
N THR A 913 20.96 63.83 -24.40
CA THR A 913 20.52 65.16 -23.98
C THR A 913 19.59 65.75 -25.04
N TYR A 914 18.45 66.27 -24.60
CA TYR A 914 17.50 66.98 -25.45
C TYR A 914 17.59 68.47 -25.13
N GLU A 915 17.90 69.26 -26.15
CA GLU A 915 18.00 70.72 -26.08
C GLU A 915 16.79 71.31 -26.83
N VAL A 916 15.94 72.06 -26.13
CA VAL A 916 14.77 72.70 -26.73
C VAL A 916 15.26 73.94 -27.49
N ARG A 917 15.23 73.89 -28.82
CA ARG A 917 15.50 75.03 -29.70
C ARG A 917 14.17 75.67 -30.11
N GLU A 918 13.98 76.94 -29.75
CA GLU A 918 12.86 77.73 -30.27
C GLU A 918 13.06 77.93 -31.77
N ARG A 919 12.22 77.25 -32.56
CA ARG A 919 12.11 77.47 -34.01
C ARG A 919 10.78 78.18 -34.25
N SER A 920 10.77 79.20 -35.10
CA SER A 920 9.51 79.78 -35.57
C SER A 920 8.79 78.71 -36.41
N VAL A 921 7.61 78.29 -35.97
CA VAL A 921 6.78 77.29 -36.66
C VAL A 921 5.53 78.02 -37.15
N ARG A 922 5.21 77.93 -38.46
CA ARG A 922 3.92 78.34 -39.01
C ARG A 922 2.82 77.55 -38.30
N THR A 923 2.05 78.19 -37.42
CA THR A 923 1.03 77.53 -36.58
C THR A 923 -0.35 77.45 -37.26
N SER A 924 -0.56 78.19 -38.36
CA SER A 924 -1.83 78.32 -39.08
C SER A 924 -2.15 77.16 -40.05
N ASP A 925 -1.14 76.52 -40.65
CA ASP A 925 -1.27 75.44 -41.66
C ASP A 925 -1.91 74.16 -41.10
N ARG A 926 -1.85 73.96 -39.79
CA ARG A 926 -2.15 72.68 -39.16
C ARG A 926 -3.60 72.21 -39.40
N ASP A 927 -4.57 73.12 -39.31
CA ASP A 927 -5.98 72.79 -39.49
C ASP A 927 -6.34 72.61 -40.98
N ALA A 928 -5.75 73.41 -41.88
CA ALA A 928 -5.95 73.30 -43.33
C ALA A 928 -5.41 71.97 -43.88
N ARG A 929 -4.21 71.53 -43.46
CA ARG A 929 -3.67 70.21 -43.82
C ARG A 929 -4.49 69.04 -43.30
N GLN A 930 -5.10 69.19 -42.12
CA GLN A 930 -5.93 68.13 -41.55
C GLN A 930 -7.27 68.00 -42.28
N LEU A 931 -7.84 69.11 -42.76
CA LEU A 931 -9.06 69.14 -43.57
C LEU A 931 -8.83 68.81 -45.06
N ALA A 932 -7.62 69.04 -45.59
CA ALA A 932 -7.25 68.72 -46.98
C ALA A 932 -7.27 67.21 -47.28
N ARG A 933 -6.96 66.37 -46.28
CA ARG A 933 -6.91 64.92 -46.47
C ARG A 933 -8.25 64.30 -46.89
N PRO A 934 -9.38 64.50 -46.15
CA PRO A 934 -10.66 63.95 -46.58
C PRO A 934 -11.15 64.54 -47.92
N TYR A 935 -10.91 65.83 -48.19
CA TYR A 935 -11.25 66.48 -49.47
C TYR A 935 -10.54 65.80 -50.65
N LEU A 936 -9.22 65.58 -50.53
CA LEU A 936 -8.44 64.93 -51.58
C LEU A 936 -8.74 63.44 -51.72
N LEU A 937 -9.10 62.76 -50.62
CA LEU A 937 -9.47 61.34 -50.66
C LEU A 937 -10.75 61.14 -51.50
N ASP A 938 -11.75 62.01 -51.32
CA ASP A 938 -13.00 61.95 -52.09
C ASP A 938 -12.76 62.18 -53.60
N LEU A 939 -11.94 63.16 -53.94
CA LEU A 939 -11.72 63.55 -55.34
C LEU A 939 -10.81 62.60 -56.13
N TYR A 940 -9.87 61.92 -55.48
CA TYR A 940 -8.82 61.13 -56.16
C TYR A 940 -8.89 59.63 -55.89
N THR A 941 -9.99 59.16 -55.32
CA THR A 941 -10.33 57.75 -55.24
C THR A 941 -11.23 57.38 -56.42
N ASN A 942 -10.82 56.37 -57.21
CA ASN A 942 -11.57 55.94 -58.39
C ASN A 942 -12.74 55.01 -58.02
N ALA A 943 -13.56 54.60 -59.00
CA ALA A 943 -14.72 53.73 -58.78
C ALA A 943 -14.37 52.31 -58.26
N ALA A 944 -13.09 51.93 -58.28
CA ALA A 944 -12.58 50.69 -57.70
C ALA A 944 -12.06 50.87 -56.26
N ASP A 945 -12.32 52.03 -55.64
CA ASP A 945 -11.89 52.41 -54.29
C ASP A 945 -10.36 52.53 -54.15
N GLU A 946 -9.68 52.80 -55.27
CA GLU A 946 -8.22 52.99 -55.31
C GLU A 946 -7.87 54.48 -55.42
N MET A 947 -7.10 54.98 -54.44
CA MET A 947 -6.61 56.35 -54.47
C MET A 947 -5.37 56.49 -55.36
N ILE A 948 -5.41 57.44 -56.29
CA ILE A 948 -4.36 57.62 -57.32
C ILE A 948 -3.49 58.84 -57.00
N CYS A 949 -2.18 58.68 -57.10
CA CYS A 949 -1.22 59.79 -56.97
C CYS A 949 -1.32 60.72 -58.18
N GLN A 950 -1.47 62.02 -57.92
CA GLN A 950 -1.64 63.03 -58.98
C GLN A 950 -0.42 63.21 -59.90
N ALA A 951 0.78 62.83 -59.45
CA ALA A 951 2.02 63.04 -60.23
C ALA A 951 2.52 61.79 -60.97
N CYS A 952 2.44 60.60 -60.35
CA CYS A 952 2.90 59.36 -61.00
C CYS A 952 1.77 58.51 -61.60
N HIS A 953 0.51 58.88 -61.32
CA HIS A 953 -0.71 58.21 -61.78
C HIS A 953 -0.80 56.72 -61.38
N GLN A 954 -0.07 56.32 -60.35
CA GLN A 954 -0.17 54.99 -59.74
C GLN A 954 -0.99 55.06 -58.45
N THR A 955 -1.58 53.92 -58.08
CA THR A 955 -2.27 53.72 -56.79
C THR A 955 -1.31 53.99 -55.63
N MET A 956 -1.84 54.51 -54.52
CA MET A 956 -1.03 54.79 -53.32
C MET A 956 -0.28 53.53 -52.85
N PRO A 957 0.99 53.65 -52.43
CA PRO A 957 1.91 52.51 -52.34
C PRO A 957 1.61 51.57 -51.17
N PHE A 958 0.87 52.03 -50.16
CA PHE A 958 0.44 51.23 -49.02
C PHE A 958 -0.71 51.92 -48.29
N ASN A 959 -1.45 51.15 -47.50
CA ASN A 959 -2.53 51.65 -46.65
C ASN A 959 -2.05 51.78 -45.19
N LEU A 960 -2.64 52.71 -44.46
CA LEU A 960 -2.50 52.85 -43.02
C LEU A 960 -3.19 51.68 -42.28
N PRO A 961 -2.88 51.46 -40.99
CA PRO A 961 -3.47 50.37 -40.22
C PRO A 961 -5.01 50.39 -40.14
N ASP A 962 -5.64 51.55 -40.36
CA ASP A 962 -7.09 51.72 -40.42
C ASP A 962 -7.70 51.37 -41.79
N GLY A 963 -6.87 50.93 -42.74
CA GLY A 963 -7.27 50.53 -44.09
C GLY A 963 -7.27 51.67 -45.11
N SER A 964 -7.15 52.93 -44.68
CA SER A 964 -7.13 54.08 -45.59
C SER A 964 -5.79 54.19 -46.34
N PRO A 965 -5.76 54.66 -47.60
CA PRO A 965 -4.51 54.80 -48.34
C PRO A 965 -3.59 55.85 -47.71
N TYR A 966 -2.30 55.53 -47.56
CA TYR A 966 -1.31 56.51 -47.12
C TYR A 966 -0.86 57.39 -48.29
N PHE A 967 -1.18 58.67 -48.19
CA PHE A 967 -0.66 59.72 -49.08
C PHE A 967 -0.23 60.93 -48.28
N GLU A 968 0.55 61.81 -48.90
CA GLU A 968 0.94 63.10 -48.36
C GLU A 968 0.19 64.22 -49.06
N ALA A 969 -0.52 65.05 -48.29
CA ALA A 969 -1.12 66.28 -48.77
C ALA A 969 -0.02 67.35 -48.88
N ALA A 970 0.57 67.50 -50.08
CA ALA A 970 1.61 68.49 -50.32
C ALA A 970 0.96 69.82 -50.73
N GLU A 971 1.36 70.92 -50.09
CA GLU A 971 0.84 72.26 -50.43
C GLU A 971 1.29 72.63 -51.87
N LEU A 972 0.34 73.08 -52.69
CA LEU A 972 0.57 73.37 -54.10
C LEU A 972 1.30 74.72 -54.26
N LEU A 973 0.81 75.76 -53.59
CA LEU A 973 1.37 77.11 -53.57
C LEU A 973 1.68 77.56 -52.12
N PRO A 974 2.86 77.22 -51.58
CA PRO A 974 3.25 77.59 -50.22
C PRO A 974 3.33 79.11 -49.96
N GLU A 975 3.49 79.94 -50.98
CA GLU A 975 3.55 81.40 -50.86
C GLU A 975 2.17 82.09 -50.86
N ALA A 976 1.09 81.32 -50.98
CA ALA A 976 -0.27 81.86 -50.90
C ALA A 976 -0.56 82.46 -49.51
N SER A 977 -1.21 83.62 -49.47
CA SER A 977 -1.45 84.38 -48.23
C SER A 977 -2.54 83.80 -47.31
N ALA A 978 -3.27 82.77 -47.77
CA ALA A 978 -4.36 82.13 -47.03
C ALA A 978 -4.21 80.59 -47.02
N GLU A 979 -4.55 79.98 -45.88
CA GLU A 979 -4.55 78.53 -45.69
C GLU A 979 -5.83 77.93 -46.27
N LEU A 980 -5.78 77.44 -47.51
CA LEU A 980 -6.94 76.86 -48.21
C LEU A 980 -6.79 75.34 -48.35
N VAL A 981 -7.90 74.63 -48.17
CA VAL A 981 -7.96 73.16 -48.21
C VAL A 981 -7.63 72.67 -49.62
N GLU A 982 -8.13 73.37 -50.63
CA GLU A 982 -7.96 73.10 -52.05
C GLU A 982 -6.52 73.36 -52.53
N ASN A 983 -5.70 74.11 -51.78
CA ASN A 983 -4.29 74.38 -52.12
C ASN A 983 -3.36 73.19 -51.80
N HIS A 984 -3.84 71.95 -51.96
CA HIS A 984 -3.12 70.73 -51.60
C HIS A 984 -3.20 69.67 -52.70
N LEU A 985 -2.14 68.87 -52.81
CA LEU A 985 -2.01 67.76 -53.75
C LEU A 985 -1.97 66.41 -53.03
N ALA A 986 -2.67 65.42 -53.58
CA ALA A 986 -2.58 64.03 -53.19
C ALA A 986 -1.40 63.33 -53.86
N LEU A 987 -0.27 63.24 -53.15
CA LEU A 987 0.96 62.62 -53.66
C LEU A 987 1.38 61.41 -52.82
N CYS A 988 1.95 60.39 -53.48
CA CYS A 988 2.64 59.31 -52.78
C CYS A 988 3.90 59.86 -52.06
N PRO A 989 4.48 59.14 -51.07
CA PRO A 989 5.55 59.67 -50.22
C PRO A 989 6.79 60.09 -51.03
N THR A 990 7.11 59.34 -52.09
CA THR A 990 8.23 59.66 -52.97
C THR A 990 7.95 60.89 -53.83
N CYS A 991 6.77 61.01 -54.43
CA CYS A 991 6.40 62.18 -55.25
C CYS A 991 6.25 63.44 -54.38
N SER A 992 5.72 63.32 -53.17
CA SER A 992 5.65 64.41 -52.20
C SER A 992 7.04 64.87 -51.75
N ALA A 993 7.95 63.94 -51.46
CA ALA A 993 9.34 64.29 -51.15
C ALA A 993 10.01 65.00 -52.32
N LYS A 994 9.79 64.54 -53.56
CA LYS A 994 10.25 65.24 -54.77
C LYS A 994 9.62 66.64 -54.90
N TRP A 995 8.32 66.78 -54.61
CA TRP A 995 7.61 68.06 -54.63
C TRP A 995 8.15 69.07 -53.61
N ARG A 996 8.34 68.66 -52.35
CA ARG A 996 8.74 69.56 -51.28
C ARG A 996 10.23 69.91 -51.28
N HIS A 997 11.08 68.97 -51.69
CA HIS A 997 12.53 69.10 -51.53
C HIS A 997 13.30 69.15 -52.84
N ALA A 998 12.65 68.87 -53.97
CA ALA A 998 13.31 68.80 -55.28
C ALA A 998 12.45 69.36 -56.44
N ARG A 999 11.48 70.25 -56.18
CA ARG A 999 10.74 70.97 -57.21
C ARG A 999 11.53 72.20 -57.65
N SER A 1000 11.71 72.36 -58.96
CA SER A 1000 12.45 73.49 -59.55
C SER A 1000 11.53 74.57 -60.14
N SER A 1001 10.28 74.21 -60.46
CA SER A 1001 9.26 75.17 -60.87
C SER A 1001 8.90 76.07 -59.69
N SER A 1002 8.96 77.38 -59.89
CA SER A 1002 8.54 78.37 -58.89
C SER A 1002 7.02 78.38 -58.74
N ASP A 1003 6.49 78.95 -57.64
CA ASP A 1003 5.04 79.09 -57.45
C ASP A 1003 4.41 79.92 -58.59
N ALA A 1004 5.11 80.93 -59.11
CA ALA A 1004 4.68 81.71 -60.26
C ALA A 1004 4.54 80.87 -61.55
N ASP A 1005 5.47 79.93 -61.78
CA ASP A 1005 5.40 79.01 -62.93
C ASP A 1005 4.20 78.07 -62.81
N VAL A 1006 3.95 77.55 -61.61
CA VAL A 1006 2.81 76.66 -61.33
C VAL A 1006 1.48 77.42 -61.54
N ILE A 1007 1.39 78.67 -61.09
CA ILE A 1007 0.22 79.53 -61.30
C ILE A 1007 -0.03 79.78 -62.80
N ALA A 1008 1.03 80.06 -63.58
CA ALA A 1008 0.92 80.30 -65.02
C ALA A 1008 0.38 79.06 -65.76
N GLU A 1009 0.91 77.88 -65.43
CA GLU A 1009 0.44 76.59 -65.99
C GLU A 1009 -1.02 76.30 -65.61
N LEU A 1010 -1.41 76.54 -64.35
CA LEU A 1010 -2.80 76.36 -63.91
C LEU A 1010 -3.77 77.29 -64.66
N ARG A 1011 -3.40 78.55 -64.93
CA ARG A 1011 -4.22 79.47 -65.74
C ARG A 1011 -4.32 79.03 -67.21
N ALA A 1012 -3.24 78.48 -67.78
CA ALA A 1012 -3.17 78.12 -69.20
C ALA A 1012 -3.74 76.72 -69.55
N ALA A 1013 -3.88 75.81 -68.58
CA ALA A 1013 -4.21 74.40 -68.83
C ALA A 1013 -5.58 74.17 -69.53
N GLN A 1014 -5.61 73.69 -70.77
CA GLN A 1014 -6.89 73.36 -71.44
C GLN A 1014 -7.46 71.99 -71.03
N THR A 1015 -6.62 71.16 -70.44
CA THR A 1015 -6.96 69.85 -69.86
C THR A 1015 -6.65 69.87 -68.37
N PRO A 1016 -7.21 68.96 -67.56
CA PRO A 1016 -6.96 68.94 -66.11
C PRO A 1016 -5.58 68.34 -65.78
N GLU A 1017 -4.52 68.88 -66.38
CA GLU A 1017 -3.12 68.52 -66.20
C GLU A 1017 -2.24 69.75 -66.33
N ILE A 1018 -1.23 69.85 -65.47
CA ILE A 1018 -0.15 70.85 -65.57
C ILE A 1018 1.20 70.15 -65.67
N LEU A 1019 2.17 70.80 -66.29
CA LEU A 1019 3.54 70.30 -66.38
C LEU A 1019 4.44 71.05 -65.39
N VAL A 1020 5.07 70.30 -64.48
CA VAL A 1020 6.06 70.83 -63.53
C VAL A 1020 7.38 70.08 -63.63
N THR A 1021 8.45 70.63 -63.06
CA THR A 1021 9.74 69.92 -62.98
C THR A 1021 10.00 69.42 -61.56
N LEU A 1022 10.04 68.09 -61.38
CA LEU A 1022 10.33 67.40 -60.11
C LEU A 1022 11.61 66.58 -60.21
N ALA A 1023 12.56 66.82 -59.30
CA ALA A 1023 13.88 66.17 -59.26
C ALA A 1023 14.61 66.21 -60.62
N GLY A 1024 14.45 67.29 -61.39
CA GLY A 1024 15.05 67.48 -62.71
C GLY A 1024 14.30 66.85 -63.89
N GLU A 1025 13.13 66.23 -63.67
CA GLU A 1025 12.31 65.59 -64.71
C GLU A 1025 10.95 66.30 -64.89
N ALA A 1026 10.54 66.53 -66.14
CA ALA A 1026 9.22 67.07 -66.47
C ALA A 1026 8.13 66.04 -66.11
N THR A 1027 7.25 66.43 -65.20
CA THR A 1027 6.22 65.58 -64.60
C THR A 1027 4.85 66.23 -64.81
N ALA A 1028 3.94 65.50 -65.44
CA ALA A 1028 2.55 65.92 -65.57
C ALA A 1028 1.81 65.64 -64.26
N VAL A 1029 1.23 66.68 -63.65
CA VAL A 1029 0.38 66.56 -62.47
C VAL A 1029 -1.07 66.68 -62.91
N ARG A 1030 -1.82 65.60 -62.76
CA ARG A 1030 -3.22 65.49 -63.18
C ARG A 1030 -4.19 65.84 -62.06
N PHE A 1031 -5.24 66.53 -62.44
CA PHE A 1031 -6.35 66.92 -61.59
C PHE A 1031 -7.65 66.26 -62.05
N VAL A 1032 -8.61 66.14 -61.13
CA VAL A 1032 -10.02 66.06 -61.55
C VAL A 1032 -10.49 67.48 -61.88
N GLN A 1033 -11.40 67.61 -62.85
CA GLN A 1033 -11.78 68.91 -63.40
C GLN A 1033 -12.26 69.88 -62.32
N VAL A 1034 -13.05 69.39 -61.36
CA VAL A 1034 -13.57 70.19 -60.23
C VAL A 1034 -12.44 70.83 -59.42
N HIS A 1035 -11.41 70.05 -59.08
CA HIS A 1035 -10.28 70.56 -58.29
C HIS A 1035 -9.46 71.61 -59.06
N LEU A 1036 -9.30 71.46 -60.38
CA LEU A 1036 -8.62 72.46 -61.20
C LEU A 1036 -9.43 73.77 -61.26
N ASP A 1037 -10.75 73.67 -61.38
CA ASP A 1037 -11.64 74.84 -61.44
C ASP A 1037 -11.67 75.60 -60.10
N ASP A 1038 -11.66 74.88 -58.97
CA ASP A 1038 -11.53 75.44 -57.61
C ASP A 1038 -10.22 76.23 -57.47
N LEU A 1039 -9.10 75.63 -57.87
CA LEU A 1039 -7.76 76.25 -57.82
C LEU A 1039 -7.66 77.51 -58.69
N ARG A 1040 -8.24 77.49 -59.89
CA ARG A 1040 -8.28 78.68 -60.77
C ARG A 1040 -9.06 79.82 -60.15
N THR A 1041 -10.18 79.51 -59.53
CA THR A 1041 -11.00 80.49 -58.83
C THR A 1041 -10.21 81.12 -57.69
N ILE A 1042 -9.54 80.30 -56.87
CA ILE A 1042 -8.68 80.76 -55.78
C ILE A 1042 -7.57 81.68 -56.30
N ILE A 1043 -6.85 81.26 -57.34
CA ILE A 1043 -5.76 82.05 -57.94
C ILE A 1043 -6.27 83.39 -58.49
N SER A 1044 -7.46 83.43 -59.07
CA SER A 1044 -8.05 84.68 -59.60
C SER A 1044 -8.45 85.68 -58.51
N VAL A 1045 -8.68 85.22 -57.27
CA VAL A 1045 -9.14 86.04 -56.14
C VAL A 1045 -7.99 86.41 -55.19
N THR A 1046 -6.96 85.56 -55.07
CA THR A 1046 -5.91 85.68 -54.05
C THR A 1046 -4.54 86.14 -54.58
N VAL A 1047 -4.33 86.11 -55.90
CA VAL A 1047 -3.07 86.51 -56.55
C VAL A 1047 -3.30 87.75 -57.41
N ASP A 1048 -3.14 88.93 -56.81
CA ASP A 1048 -3.19 90.24 -57.49
C ASP A 1048 -2.04 90.36 -58.51
N ASP A 1049 -2.39 90.73 -59.75
CA ASP A 1049 -1.59 90.63 -61.00
C ASP A 1049 -0.41 91.62 -61.10
N THR A 1050 0.17 92.05 -59.97
CA THR A 1050 1.26 93.04 -59.95
C THR A 1050 2.33 92.73 -58.93
N THR A 1051 3.29 91.84 -59.27
CA THR A 1051 4.68 91.94 -58.79
C THR A 1051 5.63 91.04 -59.59
N VAL A 1052 6.30 91.64 -60.58
CA VAL A 1052 7.65 91.24 -61.02
C VAL A 1052 8.64 91.84 -60.01
N PRO A 1053 9.67 91.11 -59.54
CA PRO A 1053 11.03 91.65 -59.73
C PRO A 1053 12.19 90.63 -59.85
N VAL A 1054 13.05 90.91 -60.84
CA VAL A 1054 14.49 91.20 -60.75
C VAL A 1054 15.49 90.10 -60.35
N GLU A 1055 16.34 89.79 -61.34
CA GLU A 1055 17.64 89.10 -61.28
C GLU A 1055 18.61 89.63 -60.21
N VAL A 1056 19.30 88.71 -59.51
CA VAL A 1056 20.70 88.91 -59.08
C VAL A 1056 21.45 87.56 -59.18
N LYS A 1057 22.37 87.52 -60.16
CA LYS A 1057 23.56 86.66 -60.36
C LYS A 1057 23.62 85.23 -59.82
#